data_AF-A0A7K0WX14-F1
#
_entry.id   AF-A0A7K0WX14-F1
#
_cell.length_a   1.000
_cell.length_b   1.000
_cell.length_c   1.000
_cell.angle_alpha   90.00
_cell.angle_beta   90.00
_cell.angle_gamma   90.00
#
_symmetry.space_group_name_H-M   'P 1'
#
loop_
_entity.id
_entity.type
_entity.pdbx_description
1 polymer ?
#
loop_
_entity_poly.entity_id
_entity_poly.type
_entity_poly.pdbx_seq_one_letter_code
_entity_poly.pdbx_strand_id
1 'polypeptide(L)'
;MRRAVATVVAAVLGAGTLGIGGLALGPAPAGGVEEPAARAKPAYAETRTLQRVFVRPDGSRQEFPAYDVTVTADQTTELRGRQRIRITWSGAQPSGGRASNPYGESGLAQEYPVVIMQCRGVDDPGPGEEQLRPETCWTASVAQRSQITRGNAESTWRHDLDADEADKVRVSGLDPLPSAEVCPSADLGDFSTRLTPFVAASGRTFPACQSDQMPPEAAVGAAFPPAELAAFTDLEGNGEVQFEVRSDVENESLGCNHEVACSVVVIPIVGLSCDAPSSPPSTGDQACRRTGRFTPGSGNFAGNGVDQAVSPGLWWSPSNWRHRFSIPISFGLPPDTCDVLDPRPPTGFYGTELLAQAALQWAPAYCLRKDRFKFQHNQMSDEAGFALMESGGGPAALVSSGHEQTGPDPVGYAPTAVTGFAVAYVADKPDNAGEVSTLRLTPRLVAKLLTQSYLGSDLGRGHPGIGDNPLSIIQDPEFVELNPGLPQINQEAGATLLSLSNESDVIHQLTEWVVADKDARDFIAGEADPWGMVVNPNYRDLQLPATSIPLLDDYVPETGNTCRQQNPAVYFNQLAAPVTALRKVSEAILDAHPNVQTRCEFEPDTGLFRIGRVPRQSFGARFMLGVVSLGDAARFGLRTAALQAEPGSFVSPDAASLAAAVQLMEPQGPTQPFVLDQQAVRRSTQAYPGTMVVYTAARMRNLSKADAATVAQFIRIATSDGQRQGPGNGELPAGFLPLRSSGPTAPLLAAARQTADAVAAQTPPAGSTPEEEGSEGPDPAGGGTSGGASGPAGPLDVPAAELPGEADEPASAPVTDPVEAGTEPVAMPATTPISSRVAGMLLPLLFLGGLLGTLVVATGRFFVRPPRAGLGR
;
A
#
# COMPACT_ATOMS: atom_id res chain seq x y z
N MET A 1 40.13 -46.41 -15.29
CA MET A 1 41.05 -46.91 -16.36
C MET A 1 41.57 -45.70 -17.16
N ARG A 2 42.78 -45.82 -17.77
CA ARG A 2 43.52 -44.76 -18.52
C ARG A 2 42.67 -44.10 -19.63
N ARG A 3 42.64 -42.78 -19.87
CA ARG A 3 43.59 -41.81 -20.53
C ARG A 3 42.92 -40.40 -20.50
N ALA A 4 43.48 -39.22 -20.83
CA ALA A 4 44.81 -38.59 -20.97
C ALA A 4 44.58 -37.04 -21.04
N VAL A 5 45.40 -36.13 -20.49
CA VAL A 5 46.61 -35.44 -21.06
C VAL A 5 46.38 -34.93 -22.51
N ALA A 6 46.54 -33.63 -22.87
CA ALA A 6 47.61 -32.69 -22.51
C ALA A 6 47.23 -31.18 -22.50
N THR A 7 48.11 -30.37 -21.90
CA THR A 7 48.13 -28.88 -21.87
C THR A 7 49.31 -28.36 -22.72
N VAL A 8 49.18 -27.22 -23.41
CA VAL A 8 50.33 -26.40 -23.85
C VAL A 8 50.00 -24.91 -23.75
N VAL A 9 50.94 -24.13 -23.17
CA VAL A 9 50.97 -22.66 -23.12
C VAL A 9 52.14 -22.17 -23.97
N ALA A 10 52.01 -21.05 -24.68
CA ALA A 10 53.15 -20.29 -25.17
C ALA A 10 52.78 -18.80 -25.35
N ALA A 11 53.64 -17.91 -24.83
CA ALA A 11 53.57 -16.46 -25.03
C ALA A 11 54.89 -15.96 -25.61
N VAL A 12 54.86 -14.97 -26.50
CA VAL A 12 56.06 -14.25 -26.98
C VAL A 12 55.75 -12.76 -27.14
N LEU A 13 56.60 -11.92 -26.54
CA LEU A 13 56.64 -10.47 -26.71
C LEU A 13 57.47 -10.09 -27.95
N GLY A 14 57.11 -9.00 -28.62
CA GLY A 14 57.93 -8.42 -29.69
C GLY A 14 57.61 -6.94 -29.90
N ALA A 15 58.57 -6.06 -29.59
CA ALA A 15 58.45 -4.61 -29.80
C ALA A 15 59.07 -4.20 -31.15
N GLY A 16 58.54 -3.13 -31.77
CA GLY A 16 59.09 -2.58 -33.00
C GLY A 16 58.47 -1.24 -33.38
N THR A 17 59.18 -0.14 -33.13
CA THR A 17 58.80 1.22 -33.54
C THR A 17 59.48 1.61 -34.85
N LEU A 18 58.71 2.14 -35.82
CA LEU A 18 59.16 3.09 -36.84
C LEU A 18 57.91 3.71 -37.49
N GLY A 19 57.87 5.02 -37.67
CA GLY A 19 56.71 5.73 -38.25
C GLY A 19 57.09 6.55 -39.48
N ILE A 20 56.08 7.07 -40.18
CA ILE A 20 56.06 8.31 -41.02
C ILE A 20 54.66 8.43 -41.67
N GLY A 21 54.17 9.67 -41.82
CA GLY A 21 53.26 10.03 -42.93
C GLY A 21 51.76 10.14 -42.60
N GLY A 22 51.33 11.32 -42.16
CA GLY A 22 49.96 11.56 -41.72
C GLY A 22 48.86 11.66 -42.80
N LEU A 23 47.62 11.67 -42.29
CA LEU A 23 46.47 12.39 -42.82
C LEU A 23 45.49 12.61 -41.65
N ALA A 24 45.23 13.86 -41.29
CA ALA A 24 44.40 14.18 -40.14
C ALA A 24 42.92 14.23 -40.54
N LEU A 25 42.16 13.22 -40.13
CA LEU A 25 40.70 13.27 -39.99
C LEU A 25 40.39 13.18 -38.50
N GLY A 26 39.77 14.21 -37.95
CA GLY A 26 39.50 14.28 -36.51
C GLY A 26 38.47 13.22 -36.09
N PRO A 27 38.68 12.52 -34.96
CA PRO A 27 37.64 11.67 -34.41
C PRO A 27 36.48 12.53 -33.92
N ALA A 28 35.25 12.11 -34.23
CA ALA A 28 34.06 12.64 -33.57
C ALA A 28 34.18 12.46 -32.04
N PRO A 29 33.58 13.35 -31.23
CA PRO A 29 33.57 13.17 -29.79
C PRO A 29 32.84 11.86 -29.46
N ALA A 30 33.58 10.86 -29.00
CA ALA A 30 33.00 9.68 -28.40
C ALA A 30 32.20 10.15 -27.18
N GLY A 31 30.92 9.78 -27.13
CA GLY A 31 30.05 10.13 -26.01
C GLY A 31 30.70 9.65 -24.71
N GLY A 32 30.76 10.54 -23.72
CA GLY A 32 31.21 10.16 -22.39
C GLY A 32 30.28 9.07 -21.87
N VAL A 33 30.82 7.89 -21.61
CA VAL A 33 30.13 6.88 -20.81
C VAL A 33 30.02 7.47 -19.42
N GLU A 34 28.81 7.94 -19.08
CA GLU A 34 28.54 8.53 -17.79
C GLU A 34 28.75 7.45 -16.71
N GLU A 35 29.61 7.77 -15.75
CA GLU A 35 29.96 6.86 -14.65
C GLU A 35 28.68 6.57 -13.83
N PRO A 36 28.33 5.31 -13.55
CA PRO A 36 27.05 4.98 -12.94
C PRO A 36 26.90 5.69 -11.60
N ALA A 37 25.81 6.44 -11.46
CA ALA A 37 25.53 7.28 -10.29
C ALA A 37 25.82 6.52 -8.99
N ALA A 38 26.66 7.11 -8.13
CA ALA A 38 27.11 6.49 -6.89
C ALA A 38 25.91 6.02 -6.07
N ARG A 39 25.80 4.69 -5.88
CA ARG A 39 24.69 4.05 -5.19
C ARG A 39 24.51 4.71 -3.82
N ALA A 40 23.34 5.30 -3.57
CA ALA A 40 23.08 6.01 -2.33
C ALA A 40 23.41 5.11 -1.12
N LYS A 41 24.11 5.67 -0.13
CA LYS A 41 24.45 4.93 1.09
C LYS A 41 23.16 4.48 1.77
N PRO A 42 23.00 3.20 2.13
CA PRO A 42 21.80 2.72 2.81
C PRO A 42 21.63 3.41 4.17
N ALA A 43 20.39 3.61 4.61
CA ALA A 43 20.07 4.20 5.90
C ALA A 43 20.49 3.30 7.07
N TYR A 44 20.48 1.98 6.87
CA TYR A 44 21.03 0.99 7.78
C TYR A 44 21.87 -0.04 7.02
N ALA A 45 23.00 -0.44 7.60
CA ALA A 45 23.82 -1.55 7.14
C ALA A 45 24.57 -2.18 8.31
N GLU A 46 24.47 -3.50 8.48
CA GLU A 46 25.17 -4.26 9.52
C GLU A 46 25.55 -5.64 8.98
N THR A 47 26.70 -6.16 9.44
CA THR A 47 27.20 -7.50 9.10
C THR A 47 27.41 -8.32 10.38
N ARG A 48 26.91 -9.56 10.42
CA ARG A 48 27.11 -10.51 11.54
C ARG A 48 27.47 -11.90 11.01
N THR A 49 28.41 -12.55 11.68
CA THR A 49 28.73 -13.97 11.44
C THR A 49 27.76 -14.85 12.22
N LEU A 50 26.99 -15.68 11.51
CA LEU A 50 25.98 -16.57 12.09
C LEU A 50 26.46 -18.02 12.03
N GLN A 51 26.32 -18.78 13.12
CA GLN A 51 26.79 -20.16 13.18
C GLN A 51 25.93 -21.06 14.07
N ARG A 52 25.68 -22.29 13.61
CA ARG A 52 24.98 -23.35 14.32
C ARG A 52 25.98 -24.34 14.95
N VAL A 53 25.69 -24.82 16.16
CA VAL A 53 26.57 -25.72 16.92
C VAL A 53 25.80 -26.89 17.53
N PHE A 54 26.29 -28.12 17.40
CA PHE A 54 25.79 -29.26 18.18
C PHE A 54 26.81 -29.65 19.25
N VAL A 55 26.36 -29.91 20.47
CA VAL A 55 27.17 -30.58 21.49
C VAL A 55 27.05 -32.10 21.28
N ARG A 56 28.20 -32.78 21.28
CA ARG A 56 28.33 -34.23 21.18
C ARG A 56 28.17 -34.91 22.55
N PRO A 57 27.95 -36.24 22.63
CA PRO A 57 27.86 -36.95 23.90
C PRO A 57 29.09 -36.85 24.82
N ASP A 58 30.27 -36.50 24.27
CA ASP A 58 31.51 -36.27 25.01
C ASP A 58 31.71 -34.81 25.46
N GLY A 59 30.72 -33.95 25.24
CA GLY A 59 30.79 -32.51 25.52
C GLY A 59 31.53 -31.68 24.46
N SER A 60 32.13 -32.31 23.44
CA SER A 60 32.79 -31.57 22.36
C SER A 60 31.78 -30.88 21.45
N ARG A 61 32.16 -29.73 20.88
CA ARG A 61 31.33 -28.99 19.94
C ARG A 61 31.55 -29.47 18.50
N GLN A 62 30.46 -29.59 17.75
CA GLN A 62 30.43 -29.74 16.31
C GLN A 62 29.91 -28.43 15.72
N GLU A 63 30.78 -27.71 15.06
CA GLU A 63 30.46 -26.48 14.36
C GLU A 63 30.00 -26.76 12.92
N PHE A 64 29.00 -26.02 12.47
CA PHE A 64 28.54 -25.97 11.08
C PHE A 64 29.21 -24.78 10.36
N PRO A 65 29.08 -24.66 9.02
CA PRO A 65 29.52 -23.49 8.29
C PRO A 65 29.00 -22.20 8.94
N ALA A 66 29.89 -21.21 9.03
CA ALA A 66 29.55 -19.86 9.44
C ALA A 66 29.12 -19.05 8.21
N TYR A 67 28.15 -18.15 8.40
CA TYR A 67 27.57 -17.31 7.36
C TYR A 67 27.78 -15.84 7.73
N ASP A 68 28.61 -15.12 6.97
CA ASP A 68 28.82 -13.68 7.14
C ASP A 68 27.68 -12.91 6.45
N VAL A 69 26.57 -12.75 7.17
CA VAL A 69 25.36 -12.12 6.63
C VAL A 69 25.46 -10.62 6.76
N THR A 70 25.21 -9.90 5.68
CA THR A 70 25.02 -8.44 5.68
C THR A 70 23.57 -8.10 5.40
N VAL A 71 22.96 -7.25 6.23
CA VAL A 71 21.59 -6.73 6.05
C VAL A 71 21.66 -5.23 5.82
N THR A 72 20.88 -4.71 4.86
CA THR A 72 20.75 -3.26 4.62
C THR A 72 19.31 -2.84 4.42
N ALA A 73 18.96 -1.61 4.83
CA ALA A 73 17.68 -0.95 4.52
C ALA A 73 17.91 0.42 3.87
N ASP A 74 17.02 0.82 2.97
CA ASP A 74 17.11 2.09 2.24
C ASP A 74 16.57 3.31 3.02
N GLN A 75 15.51 3.13 3.81
CA GLN A 75 14.97 4.16 4.71
C GLN A 75 14.62 3.56 6.10
N THR A 76 14.86 4.34 7.15
CA THR A 76 14.54 3.97 8.55
C THR A 76 13.81 5.05 9.34
N THR A 77 13.91 6.32 8.95
CA THR A 77 13.34 7.45 9.69
C THR A 77 12.23 8.15 8.92
N GLU A 78 11.39 8.90 9.64
CA GLU A 78 10.25 9.64 9.07
C GLU A 78 9.35 8.74 8.21
N LEU A 79 9.14 7.50 8.63
CA LEU A 79 8.25 6.56 7.95
C LEU A 79 6.78 6.99 8.12
N ARG A 80 5.88 6.41 7.31
CA ARG A 80 4.42 6.55 7.45
C ARG A 80 3.76 5.17 7.46
N GLY A 81 2.55 5.07 8.01
CA GLY A 81 1.76 3.83 8.01
C GLY A 81 1.62 3.22 6.61
N ARG A 82 1.71 1.89 6.53
CA ARG A 82 1.79 1.07 5.30
C ARG A 82 2.92 1.42 4.31
N GLN A 83 3.90 2.26 4.67
CA GLN A 83 5.04 2.51 3.78
C GLN A 83 5.84 1.21 3.59
N ARG A 84 6.35 0.95 2.39
CA ARG A 84 7.33 -0.13 2.17
C ARG A 84 8.75 0.40 2.20
N ILE A 85 9.63 -0.32 2.89
CA ILE A 85 11.09 -0.10 2.89
C ILE A 85 11.79 -1.30 2.22
N ARG A 86 12.84 -1.05 1.45
CA ARG A 86 13.58 -2.11 0.76
C ARG A 86 14.65 -2.67 1.69
N ILE A 87 14.44 -3.89 2.15
CA ILE A 87 15.40 -4.65 2.95
C ILE A 87 16.08 -5.67 2.04
N THR A 88 17.41 -5.66 2.02
CA THR A 88 18.21 -6.65 1.27
C THR A 88 19.22 -7.33 2.18
N TRP A 89 19.55 -8.58 1.88
CA TRP A 89 20.63 -9.31 2.54
C TRP A 89 21.53 -10.02 1.53
N SER A 90 22.75 -10.34 1.97
CA SER A 90 23.73 -11.16 1.26
C SER A 90 24.51 -12.03 2.25
N GLY A 91 25.08 -13.15 1.77
CA GLY A 91 25.86 -14.09 2.58
C GLY A 91 25.05 -15.03 3.47
N ALA A 92 23.72 -15.01 3.40
CA ALA A 92 22.85 -15.91 4.15
C ALA A 92 22.88 -17.34 3.62
N GLN A 93 22.43 -18.30 4.44
CA GLN A 93 22.26 -19.67 4.00
C GLN A 93 21.15 -19.76 2.92
N PRO A 94 21.42 -20.39 1.76
CA PRO A 94 20.39 -20.62 0.74
C PRO A 94 19.18 -21.39 1.27
N SER A 95 17.99 -20.89 0.96
CA SER A 95 16.73 -21.47 1.45
C SER A 95 16.32 -22.71 0.64
N GLY A 96 15.55 -23.60 1.27
CA GLY A 96 14.98 -24.80 0.66
C GLY A 96 13.48 -24.93 0.95
N GLY A 97 12.75 -25.64 0.09
CA GLY A 97 11.32 -25.88 0.27
C GLY A 97 10.47 -24.62 0.24
N ARG A 98 10.68 -23.75 -0.75
CA ARG A 98 9.98 -22.45 -0.87
C ARG A 98 8.46 -22.58 -0.84
N ALA A 99 7.80 -21.81 0.02
CA ALA A 99 6.35 -21.78 0.13
C ALA A 99 5.70 -20.98 -1.02
N SER A 100 4.44 -21.31 -1.33
CA SER A 100 3.59 -20.58 -2.28
C SER A 100 3.06 -19.25 -1.72
N ASN A 101 3.31 -18.96 -0.44
CA ASN A 101 3.10 -17.65 0.18
C ASN A 101 4.08 -17.52 1.37
N PRO A 102 5.05 -16.58 1.35
CA PRO A 102 6.01 -16.42 2.45
C PRO A 102 5.45 -15.66 3.66
N TYR A 103 4.25 -15.06 3.57
CA TYR A 103 3.67 -14.23 4.63
C TYR A 103 2.87 -15.02 5.66
N GLY A 104 2.84 -14.53 6.90
CA GLY A 104 2.01 -15.09 7.97
C GLY A 104 2.28 -16.56 8.27
N GLU A 105 1.23 -17.31 8.63
CA GLU A 105 1.28 -18.76 8.86
C GLU A 105 1.71 -19.56 7.61
N SER A 106 1.34 -19.10 6.41
CA SER A 106 1.69 -19.80 5.15
C SER A 106 3.20 -19.86 4.90
N GLY A 107 3.96 -18.87 5.40
CA GLY A 107 5.41 -18.83 5.28
C GLY A 107 6.16 -19.88 6.08
N LEU A 108 5.49 -20.59 7.00
CA LEU A 108 6.13 -21.51 7.94
C LEU A 108 6.67 -22.80 7.31
N ALA A 109 6.17 -23.18 6.13
CA ALA A 109 6.51 -24.42 5.45
C ALA A 109 7.80 -24.35 4.61
N GLN A 110 8.85 -23.70 5.12
CA GLN A 110 10.13 -23.45 4.45
C GLN A 110 11.34 -23.79 5.35
N GLU A 111 12.50 -24.05 4.75
CA GLU A 111 13.76 -24.34 5.45
C GLU A 111 14.81 -23.26 5.15
N TYR A 112 15.51 -22.81 6.20
CA TYR A 112 16.48 -21.71 6.17
C TYR A 112 15.99 -20.38 5.52
N PRO A 113 14.76 -19.90 5.80
CA PRO A 113 14.34 -18.57 5.33
C PRO A 113 14.98 -17.45 6.18
N VAL A 114 14.83 -16.21 5.72
CA VAL A 114 15.04 -15.01 6.54
C VAL A 114 13.69 -14.53 7.05
N VAL A 115 13.47 -14.60 8.36
CA VAL A 115 12.23 -14.11 8.97
C VAL A 115 12.32 -12.61 9.18
N ILE A 116 11.32 -11.85 8.73
CA ILE A 116 11.28 -10.39 8.82
C ILE A 116 9.94 -9.97 9.43
N MET A 117 10.01 -9.21 10.52
CA MET A 117 8.83 -8.74 11.27
C MET A 117 9.08 -7.39 11.94
N GLN A 118 8.02 -6.65 12.25
CA GLN A 118 8.11 -5.40 13.01
C GLN A 118 7.91 -5.67 14.50
N CYS A 119 8.67 -4.99 15.34
CA CYS A 119 8.64 -5.13 16.80
C CYS A 119 8.67 -3.78 17.50
N ARG A 120 8.04 -3.68 18.67
CA ARG A 120 8.20 -2.53 19.57
C ARG A 120 9.52 -2.66 20.35
N GLY A 121 10.21 -1.55 20.54
CA GLY A 121 11.48 -1.48 21.25
C GLY A 121 12.73 -1.60 20.35
N VAL A 122 13.89 -1.43 20.97
CA VAL A 122 15.23 -1.43 20.36
C VAL A 122 16.21 -2.29 21.17
N ASP A 123 17.37 -2.63 20.60
CA ASP A 123 18.36 -3.49 21.28
C ASP A 123 19.04 -2.82 22.48
N ASP A 124 19.35 -1.52 22.39
CA ASP A 124 19.99 -0.73 23.44
C ASP A 124 19.08 0.45 23.88
N PRO A 125 18.04 0.20 24.70
CA PRO A 125 17.01 1.20 25.00
C PRO A 125 17.51 2.36 25.86
N GLY A 126 17.23 3.58 25.41
CA GLY A 126 17.35 4.81 26.19
C GLY A 126 16.21 5.01 27.19
N PRO A 127 16.22 6.12 27.97
CA PRO A 127 15.17 6.43 28.93
C PRO A 127 13.79 6.58 28.25
N GLY A 128 12.87 5.68 28.57
CA GLY A 128 11.51 5.66 28.01
C GLY A 128 11.32 4.69 26.82
N GLU A 129 12.39 4.11 26.29
CA GLU A 129 12.32 3.09 25.25
C GLU A 129 12.16 1.68 25.85
N GLU A 130 11.48 0.79 25.14
CA GLU A 130 11.37 -0.62 25.54
C GLU A 130 12.55 -1.46 25.00
N GLN A 131 13.01 -2.41 25.81
CA GLN A 131 13.92 -3.47 25.37
C GLN A 131 13.22 -4.37 24.34
N LEU A 132 13.80 -4.48 23.14
CA LEU A 132 13.38 -5.41 22.10
C LEU A 132 13.48 -6.87 22.58
N ARG A 133 12.39 -7.62 22.44
CA ARG A 133 12.26 -9.02 22.87
C ARG A 133 11.21 -9.75 21.99
N PRO A 134 11.20 -11.10 21.90
CA PRO A 134 10.22 -11.82 21.10
C PRO A 134 8.75 -11.47 21.45
N GLU A 135 8.49 -11.12 22.70
CA GLU A 135 7.16 -10.74 23.19
C GLU A 135 6.67 -9.39 22.65
N THR A 136 7.55 -8.51 22.17
CA THR A 136 7.18 -7.22 21.56
C THR A 136 7.14 -7.24 20.03
N CYS A 137 7.44 -8.39 19.41
CA CYS A 137 7.40 -8.58 17.97
C CYS A 137 6.03 -9.01 17.45
N TRP A 138 5.58 -8.45 16.32
CA TRP A 138 4.29 -8.76 15.71
C TRP A 138 4.31 -10.01 14.83
N THR A 139 3.21 -10.77 14.88
CA THR A 139 2.92 -11.93 14.02
C THR A 139 1.40 -12.14 13.95
N ALA A 140 0.85 -12.43 12.78
CA ALA A 140 -0.60 -12.53 12.54
C ALA A 140 -1.23 -13.90 12.88
N SER A 141 -0.50 -14.87 13.45
CA SER A 141 -1.05 -16.17 13.83
C SER A 141 -0.44 -16.78 15.08
N VAL A 142 -1.18 -17.71 15.69
CA VAL A 142 -0.71 -18.57 16.80
C VAL A 142 0.48 -19.43 16.36
N ALA A 143 0.41 -20.02 15.16
CA ALA A 143 1.39 -20.97 14.64
C ALA A 143 2.79 -20.35 14.43
N GLN A 144 2.85 -19.03 14.16
CA GLN A 144 4.10 -18.28 14.09
C GLN A 144 4.72 -18.01 15.47
N ARG A 145 3.94 -18.03 16.57
CA ARG A 145 4.41 -17.68 17.91
C ARG A 145 4.67 -18.89 18.79
N SER A 146 3.63 -19.67 19.02
CA SER A 146 3.58 -20.64 20.11
C SER A 146 3.59 -22.05 19.55
N GLN A 147 4.33 -22.93 20.21
CA GLN A 147 4.30 -24.34 19.92
C GLN A 147 3.46 -25.04 20.98
N ILE A 148 2.26 -25.49 20.60
CA ILE A 148 1.23 -25.96 21.53
C ILE A 148 0.94 -27.43 21.26
N THR A 149 0.80 -28.23 22.32
CA THR A 149 0.45 -29.67 22.24
C THR A 149 1.33 -30.44 21.24
N ARG A 150 2.65 -30.23 21.29
CA ARG A 150 3.61 -30.88 20.38
C ARG A 150 4.12 -32.20 20.95
N GLY A 151 4.28 -33.21 20.09
CA GLY A 151 4.90 -34.47 20.48
C GLY A 151 6.42 -34.31 20.67
N ASN A 152 7.08 -35.28 21.31
CA ASN A 152 8.52 -35.20 21.60
C ASN A 152 9.42 -35.00 20.36
N ALA A 153 8.99 -35.43 19.17
CA ALA A 153 9.72 -35.21 17.92
C ALA A 153 9.53 -33.80 17.32
N GLU A 154 8.55 -33.04 17.83
CA GLU A 154 8.17 -31.67 17.42
C GLU A 154 8.45 -30.65 18.53
N SER A 155 9.00 -31.10 19.66
CA SER A 155 9.40 -30.25 20.79
C SER A 155 10.88 -29.89 20.74
N THR A 156 11.40 -29.58 19.55
CA THR A 156 12.86 -29.46 19.33
C THR A 156 13.50 -28.29 20.07
N TRP A 157 12.74 -27.23 20.38
CA TRP A 157 13.20 -26.10 21.19
C TRP A 157 13.67 -26.51 22.59
N ARG A 158 13.18 -27.65 23.13
CA ARG A 158 13.58 -28.18 24.45
C ARG A 158 15.01 -28.73 24.47
N HIS A 159 15.64 -28.80 23.30
CA HIS A 159 17.03 -29.23 23.10
C HIS A 159 17.91 -28.08 22.58
N ASP A 160 17.41 -26.83 22.54
CA ASP A 160 18.18 -25.65 22.13
C ASP A 160 19.31 -25.39 23.15
N LEU A 161 20.56 -25.45 22.68
CA LEU A 161 21.78 -25.24 23.47
C LEU A 161 21.79 -23.88 24.18
N ASP A 162 21.20 -22.87 23.55
CA ASP A 162 21.23 -21.49 24.00
C ASP A 162 19.99 -21.12 24.84
N ALA A 163 19.08 -22.06 25.09
CA ALA A 163 17.89 -21.84 25.90
C ALA A 163 18.12 -22.05 27.40
N ASP A 164 17.39 -21.29 28.21
CA ASP A 164 17.34 -21.46 29.66
C ASP A 164 16.61 -22.76 30.04
N GLU A 165 17.00 -23.38 31.15
CA GLU A 165 16.39 -24.62 31.65
C GLU A 165 14.87 -24.47 31.93
N ALA A 166 14.42 -23.26 32.26
CA ALA A 166 13.01 -22.91 32.43
C ALA A 166 12.19 -23.02 31.12
N ASP A 167 12.83 -22.94 29.95
CA ASP A 167 12.19 -23.11 28.65
C ASP A 167 12.20 -24.57 28.16
N LYS A 168 13.14 -25.39 28.65
CA LYS A 168 13.30 -26.81 28.28
C LYS A 168 12.38 -27.77 29.03
N VAL A 169 11.63 -27.29 30.02
CA VAL A 169 10.57 -28.09 30.68
C VAL A 169 9.41 -28.39 29.71
N ARG A 170 8.47 -29.24 30.12
CA ARG A 170 7.36 -29.69 29.25
C ARG A 170 6.42 -28.56 28.85
N VAL A 171 6.10 -27.65 29.77
CA VAL A 171 5.19 -26.51 29.54
C VAL A 171 5.87 -25.24 30.05
N SER A 172 6.14 -24.29 29.16
CA SER A 172 6.98 -23.11 29.43
C SER A 172 6.55 -21.84 28.67
N GLY A 173 7.18 -20.70 28.99
CA GLY A 173 7.02 -19.42 28.30
C GLY A 173 6.04 -18.41 28.91
N LEU A 174 5.25 -18.81 29.90
CA LEU A 174 4.48 -17.92 30.78
C LEU A 174 4.50 -18.47 32.21
N ASP A 175 4.79 -17.60 33.17
CA ASP A 175 4.67 -17.89 34.61
C ASP A 175 3.91 -16.75 35.31
N PRO A 176 2.73 -17.01 35.91
CA PRO A 176 1.99 -18.28 35.87
C PRO A 176 1.45 -18.61 34.47
N LEU A 177 1.31 -19.90 34.18
CA LEU A 177 0.61 -20.38 32.99
C LEU A 177 -0.87 -19.92 33.00
N PRO A 178 -1.47 -19.53 31.87
CA PRO A 178 -2.90 -19.23 31.79
C PRO A 178 -3.79 -20.40 32.26
N SER A 179 -4.98 -20.08 32.77
CA SER A 179 -5.95 -21.11 33.17
C SER A 179 -6.45 -21.91 31.95
N ALA A 180 -6.95 -23.12 32.20
CA ALA A 180 -7.54 -23.96 31.15
C ALA A 180 -8.82 -23.35 30.52
N GLU A 181 -9.42 -22.33 31.14
CA GLU A 181 -10.52 -21.54 30.55
C GLU A 181 -10.03 -20.59 29.46
N VAL A 182 -8.78 -20.11 29.56
CA VAL A 182 -8.13 -19.18 28.62
C VAL A 182 -7.30 -19.93 27.58
N CYS A 183 -6.61 -20.99 27.99
CA CYS A 183 -5.75 -21.81 27.14
C CYS A 183 -5.97 -23.32 27.40
N PRO A 184 -7.09 -23.91 26.97
CA PRO A 184 -7.42 -25.32 27.23
C PRO A 184 -6.40 -26.32 26.66
N SER A 185 -5.64 -25.91 25.64
CA SER A 185 -4.60 -26.71 24.98
C SER A 185 -3.17 -26.50 25.54
N ALA A 186 -2.95 -25.57 26.46
CA ALA A 186 -1.61 -25.22 26.93
C ALA A 186 -0.94 -26.37 27.70
N ASP A 187 -1.69 -27.10 28.53
CA ASP A 187 -1.17 -28.27 29.26
C ASP A 187 -2.05 -29.51 29.03
N LEU A 188 -1.63 -30.36 28.08
CA LEU A 188 -2.28 -31.63 27.77
C LEU A 188 -1.29 -32.79 27.96
N GLY A 189 -1.27 -33.38 29.16
CA GLY A 189 -0.66 -34.70 29.43
C GLY A 189 0.79 -34.85 28.96
N ASP A 190 1.05 -35.82 28.09
CA ASP A 190 2.39 -36.15 27.58
C ASP A 190 2.93 -35.17 26.52
N PHE A 191 2.13 -34.20 26.06
CA PHE A 191 2.55 -33.21 25.07
C PHE A 191 3.34 -32.06 25.71
N SER A 192 4.19 -31.43 24.91
CA SER A 192 4.97 -30.24 25.28
C SER A 192 4.39 -28.96 24.67
N THR A 193 4.50 -27.85 25.40
CA THR A 193 4.04 -26.52 24.97
C THR A 193 5.08 -25.45 25.33
N ARG A 194 5.41 -24.55 24.41
CA ARG A 194 6.07 -23.26 24.68
C ARG A 194 5.17 -22.16 24.13
N LEU A 195 4.62 -21.35 25.05
CA LEU A 195 3.88 -20.15 24.68
C LEU A 195 4.87 -19.01 24.42
N THR A 196 4.68 -18.27 23.34
CA THR A 196 5.45 -17.05 23.06
C THR A 196 4.46 -15.89 23.05
N PRO A 197 4.14 -15.31 24.23
CA PRO A 197 3.07 -14.33 24.35
C PRO A 197 3.38 -13.08 23.52
N PHE A 198 2.36 -12.29 23.22
CA PHE A 198 2.53 -10.94 22.68
C PHE A 198 2.14 -9.90 23.73
N VAL A 199 2.99 -8.90 23.96
CA VAL A 199 2.75 -7.81 24.91
C VAL A 199 2.43 -6.53 24.13
N ALA A 200 1.15 -6.20 24.08
CA ALA A 200 0.66 -5.03 23.36
C ALA A 200 1.15 -3.71 24.00
N ALA A 201 1.10 -2.62 23.26
CA ALA A 201 1.48 -1.28 23.74
C ALA A 201 0.64 -0.81 24.94
N SER A 202 -0.60 -1.30 25.06
CA SER A 202 -1.46 -1.12 26.23
C SER A 202 -1.01 -1.88 27.49
N GLY A 203 0.10 -2.63 27.43
CA GLY A 203 0.56 -3.53 28.48
C GLY A 203 -0.21 -4.85 28.59
N ARG A 204 -1.25 -5.07 27.76
CA ARG A 204 -2.00 -6.33 27.73
C ARG A 204 -1.16 -7.46 27.16
N THR A 205 -0.96 -8.50 27.95
CA THR A 205 -0.37 -9.76 27.48
C THR A 205 -1.43 -10.65 26.83
N PHE A 206 -1.17 -11.05 25.60
CA PHE A 206 -1.93 -12.03 24.83
C PHE A 206 -1.16 -13.36 24.87
N PRO A 207 -1.70 -14.43 25.48
CA PRO A 207 -0.99 -15.70 25.61
C PRO A 207 -0.64 -16.41 24.31
N ALA A 208 -1.29 -16.04 23.19
CA ALA A 208 -1.07 -16.64 21.87
C ALA A 208 -1.15 -18.18 21.88
N CYS A 209 -2.12 -18.74 22.62
CA CYS A 209 -2.33 -20.19 22.76
C CYS A 209 -3.43 -20.75 21.84
N GLN A 210 -4.30 -19.87 21.32
CA GLN A 210 -5.36 -20.13 20.36
C GLN A 210 -5.80 -18.78 19.74
N SER A 211 -6.62 -18.78 18.68
CA SER A 211 -6.91 -17.59 17.87
C SER A 211 -7.60 -16.46 18.64
N ASP A 212 -8.48 -16.76 19.60
CA ASP A 212 -9.14 -15.74 20.44
C ASP A 212 -8.22 -15.17 21.54
N GLN A 213 -7.03 -15.75 21.75
CA GLN A 213 -5.96 -15.26 22.63
C GLN A 213 -4.84 -14.55 21.86
N MET A 214 -5.11 -14.13 20.62
CA MET A 214 -4.31 -13.20 19.84
C MET A 214 -4.91 -11.78 19.90
N PRO A 215 -4.14 -10.74 19.53
CA PRO A 215 -4.71 -9.40 19.33
C PRO A 215 -5.79 -9.38 18.24
N PRO A 216 -6.80 -8.49 18.31
CA PRO A 216 -7.89 -8.41 17.32
C PRO A 216 -7.42 -8.27 15.86
N GLU A 217 -6.29 -7.59 15.63
CA GLU A 217 -5.69 -7.34 14.32
C GLU A 217 -4.99 -8.57 13.73
N ALA A 218 -4.83 -9.64 14.51
CA ALA A 218 -4.33 -10.96 14.09
C ALA A 218 -5.47 -11.98 13.83
N ALA A 219 -6.72 -11.51 13.71
CA ALA A 219 -7.86 -12.37 13.40
C ALA A 219 -7.89 -12.88 11.95
N VAL A 220 -8.52 -14.02 11.72
CA VAL A 220 -8.84 -14.51 10.37
C VAL A 220 -9.79 -13.51 9.70
N GLY A 221 -9.37 -12.95 8.57
CA GLY A 221 -10.12 -11.89 7.89
C GLY A 221 -9.88 -10.48 8.43
N ALA A 222 -8.80 -10.24 9.18
CA ALA A 222 -8.35 -8.91 9.57
C ALA A 222 -8.26 -7.94 8.37
N ALA A 223 -8.42 -6.64 8.66
CA ALA A 223 -8.50 -5.59 7.64
C ALA A 223 -7.29 -5.55 6.69
N PHE A 224 -6.10 -5.81 7.23
CA PHE A 224 -4.84 -5.88 6.48
C PHE A 224 -4.29 -7.30 6.45
N PRO A 225 -3.64 -7.74 5.35
CA PRO A 225 -2.95 -9.03 5.31
C PRO A 225 -1.76 -9.05 6.31
N PRO A 226 -1.15 -10.22 6.59
CA PRO A 226 0.11 -10.27 7.34
C PRO A 226 1.19 -9.45 6.64
N ALA A 227 1.96 -8.68 7.40
CA ALA A 227 3.10 -7.90 6.88
C ALA A 227 4.44 -8.63 7.11
N GLU A 228 4.50 -9.43 8.17
CA GLU A 228 5.63 -10.28 8.49
C GLU A 228 5.70 -11.52 7.60
N LEU A 229 6.93 -11.94 7.29
CA LEU A 229 7.20 -12.99 6.32
C LEU A 229 8.46 -13.80 6.62
N ALA A 230 8.47 -15.04 6.14
CA ALA A 230 9.64 -15.88 6.01
C ALA A 230 10.14 -15.79 4.56
N ALA A 231 11.03 -14.84 4.30
CA ALA A 231 11.55 -14.55 2.96
C ALA A 231 12.59 -15.57 2.51
N PHE A 232 12.73 -15.73 1.20
CA PHE A 232 13.56 -16.77 0.58
C PHE A 232 14.92 -16.22 0.14
N THR A 233 16.00 -16.92 0.52
CA THR A 233 17.38 -16.64 0.09
C THR A 233 17.73 -17.46 -1.15
N ASP A 234 18.31 -16.82 -2.17
CA ASP A 234 18.78 -17.48 -3.39
C ASP A 234 20.02 -18.39 -3.18
N LEU A 235 20.48 -19.04 -4.26
CA LEU A 235 21.61 -19.98 -4.20
C LEU A 235 22.96 -19.28 -3.94
N GLU A 236 23.02 -18.00 -4.24
CA GLU A 236 24.15 -17.10 -4.04
C GLU A 236 24.15 -16.44 -2.64
N GLY A 237 23.14 -16.74 -1.81
CA GLY A 237 23.03 -16.27 -0.42
C GLY A 237 22.38 -14.89 -0.27
N ASN A 238 21.69 -14.38 -1.29
CA ASN A 238 21.09 -13.04 -1.30
C ASN A 238 19.55 -13.08 -1.23
N GLY A 239 18.98 -11.92 -0.94
CA GLY A 239 17.55 -11.68 -1.13
C GLY A 239 17.16 -10.21 -0.95
N GLU A 240 15.94 -9.89 -1.38
CA GLU A 240 15.33 -8.56 -1.31
C GLU A 240 13.85 -8.72 -0.95
N VAL A 241 13.35 -7.86 -0.06
CA VAL A 241 11.91 -7.67 0.18
C VAL A 241 11.57 -6.18 0.21
N GLN A 242 10.33 -5.88 -0.15
CA GLN A 242 9.69 -4.59 0.15
C GLN A 242 8.83 -4.81 1.39
N PHE A 243 9.34 -4.45 2.57
CA PHE A 243 8.69 -4.72 3.85
C PHE A 243 7.73 -3.58 4.23
N GLU A 244 6.45 -3.90 4.43
CA GLU A 244 5.44 -2.94 4.86
C GLU A 244 5.55 -2.65 6.36
N VAL A 245 5.93 -1.42 6.72
CA VAL A 245 5.86 -0.95 8.11
C VAL A 245 4.46 -0.46 8.45
N ARG A 246 4.04 -0.66 9.69
CA ARG A 246 2.72 -0.26 10.21
C ARG A 246 2.84 0.66 11.40
N SER A 247 2.05 1.72 11.45
CA SER A 247 1.92 2.50 12.67
C SER A 247 0.81 1.91 13.55
N ASP A 248 0.64 2.48 14.74
CA ASP A 248 -0.54 2.38 15.60
C ASP A 248 -1.90 2.51 14.90
N VAL A 249 -1.98 3.17 13.73
CA VAL A 249 -3.19 3.26 12.90
C VAL A 249 -3.55 1.92 12.26
N GLU A 250 -2.57 1.17 11.78
CA GLU A 250 -2.81 -0.15 11.17
C GLU A 250 -2.58 -1.32 12.13
N ASN A 251 -1.97 -1.05 13.29
CA ASN A 251 -1.68 -2.04 14.33
C ASN A 251 -1.56 -1.36 15.72
N GLU A 252 -2.72 -1.03 16.30
CA GLU A 252 -2.85 -0.42 17.63
C GLU A 252 -2.13 -1.25 18.70
N SER A 253 -2.28 -2.59 18.65
CA SER A 253 -1.68 -3.51 19.60
C SER A 253 -0.14 -3.50 19.57
N LEU A 254 0.49 -3.30 18.40
CA LEU A 254 1.93 -3.09 18.31
C LEU A 254 2.33 -1.68 18.80
N GLY A 255 1.56 -0.65 18.40
CA GLY A 255 1.64 0.71 18.91
C GLY A 255 2.85 1.53 18.44
N CYS A 256 3.43 1.20 17.29
CA CYS A 256 4.57 1.96 16.75
C CYS A 256 4.13 3.31 16.18
N ASN A 257 4.76 4.41 16.59
CA ASN A 257 4.44 5.74 16.08
C ASN A 257 5.65 6.68 16.18
N HIS A 258 5.40 7.99 16.27
CA HIS A 258 6.47 9.00 16.33
C HIS A 258 7.08 9.17 17.73
N GLU A 259 6.43 8.68 18.79
CA GLU A 259 6.92 8.68 20.17
C GLU A 259 7.43 7.30 20.62
N VAL A 260 6.88 6.22 20.05
CA VAL A 260 7.19 4.84 20.41
C VAL A 260 8.28 4.28 19.50
N ALA A 261 9.48 4.09 20.05
CA ALA A 261 10.59 3.45 19.37
C ALA A 261 10.27 2.00 18.96
N CYS A 262 10.54 1.67 17.71
CA CYS A 262 10.31 0.35 17.12
C CYS A 262 11.49 -0.10 16.26
N SER A 263 11.52 -1.39 15.95
CA SER A 263 12.53 -1.99 15.06
C SER A 263 11.87 -2.89 14.02
N VAL A 264 12.44 -2.96 12.82
CA VAL A 264 12.23 -4.11 11.92
C VAL A 264 13.32 -5.13 12.21
N VAL A 265 12.91 -6.34 12.58
CA VAL A 265 13.81 -7.42 13.00
C VAL A 265 13.93 -8.43 11.87
N VAL A 266 15.17 -8.70 11.48
CA VAL A 266 15.54 -9.61 10.39
C VAL A 266 16.33 -10.77 10.99
N ILE A 267 15.84 -12.01 10.85
CA ILE A 267 16.40 -13.21 11.47
C ILE A 267 16.70 -14.25 10.39
N PRO A 268 17.94 -14.32 9.88
CA PRO A 268 18.36 -15.41 9.00
C PRO A 268 18.42 -16.72 9.79
N ILE A 269 17.56 -17.68 9.44
CA ILE A 269 17.51 -18.98 10.13
C ILE A 269 18.68 -19.84 9.65
N VAL A 270 19.66 -20.05 10.53
CA VAL A 270 20.72 -21.08 10.37
C VAL A 270 20.36 -22.40 11.07
N GLY A 271 19.31 -22.40 11.89
CA GLY A 271 18.78 -23.55 12.63
C GLY A 271 19.30 -23.67 14.07
N LEU A 272 18.59 -24.45 14.89
CA LEU A 272 18.87 -24.60 16.32
C LEU A 272 20.29 -25.16 16.59
N SER A 273 21.06 -24.50 17.45
CA SER A 273 22.17 -25.15 18.15
C SER A 273 21.58 -26.15 19.15
N CYS A 274 22.16 -27.35 19.26
CA CYS A 274 21.57 -28.44 20.06
C CYS A 274 22.47 -28.87 21.23
N ASP A 275 21.86 -29.00 22.41
CA ASP A 275 22.44 -29.57 23.62
C ASP A 275 22.96 -31.00 23.44
N ALA A 276 23.79 -31.50 24.36
CA ALA A 276 24.26 -32.89 24.34
C ALA A 276 23.05 -33.86 24.38
N PRO A 277 23.03 -34.92 23.57
CA PRO A 277 21.84 -35.76 23.44
C PRO A 277 21.66 -36.65 24.67
N SER A 278 20.43 -37.09 24.96
CA SER A 278 20.22 -38.13 25.96
C SER A 278 20.91 -39.44 25.57
N SER A 279 21.09 -40.35 26.52
CA SER A 279 21.64 -41.68 26.27
C SER A 279 20.63 -42.76 26.70
N PRO A 280 19.97 -43.47 25.76
CA PRO A 280 20.05 -43.31 24.29
C PRO A 280 19.41 -41.99 23.80
N PRO A 281 19.75 -41.49 22.59
CA PRO A 281 19.20 -40.26 22.05
C PRO A 281 17.69 -40.32 21.83
N SER A 282 16.97 -39.35 22.37
CA SER A 282 15.51 -39.22 22.20
C SER A 282 15.11 -38.88 20.75
N THR A 283 13.82 -38.97 20.45
CA THR A 283 13.30 -38.50 19.15
C THR A 283 13.43 -36.98 19.00
N GLY A 284 13.36 -36.22 20.09
CA GLY A 284 13.62 -34.78 20.11
C GLY A 284 15.08 -34.44 19.83
N ASP A 285 16.02 -35.20 20.40
CA ASP A 285 17.47 -35.05 20.11
C ASP A 285 17.80 -35.27 18.64
N GLN A 286 17.14 -36.26 18.02
CA GLN A 286 17.29 -36.57 16.60
C GLN A 286 16.63 -35.50 15.73
N ALA A 287 15.49 -34.95 16.14
CA ALA A 287 14.76 -33.92 15.43
C ALA A 287 15.48 -32.54 15.48
N CYS A 288 16.01 -32.14 16.65
CA CYS A 288 16.84 -30.93 16.78
C CYS A 288 18.03 -30.95 15.83
N ARG A 289 18.63 -32.13 15.64
CA ARG A 289 19.85 -32.32 14.83
C ARG A 289 19.62 -32.40 13.32
N ARG A 290 18.38 -32.26 12.84
CA ARG A 290 18.10 -32.28 11.39
C ARG A 290 18.62 -31.01 10.71
N THR A 291 19.03 -31.17 9.47
CA THR A 291 19.66 -30.15 8.64
C THR A 291 18.79 -29.76 7.44
N GLY A 292 17.48 -29.96 7.55
CA GLY A 292 16.54 -29.84 6.45
C GLY A 292 16.47 -31.10 5.59
N ARG A 293 15.36 -31.22 4.85
CA ARG A 293 15.08 -32.30 3.89
C ARG A 293 14.98 -31.81 2.45
N PHE A 294 14.92 -30.50 2.23
CA PHE A 294 14.82 -29.89 0.91
C PHE A 294 16.20 -29.50 0.36
N THR A 295 16.40 -29.69 -0.94
CA THR A 295 17.56 -29.14 -1.65
C THR A 295 17.46 -27.61 -1.69
N PRO A 296 18.56 -26.86 -1.54
CA PRO A 296 18.57 -25.42 -1.80
C PRO A 296 17.94 -25.05 -3.15
N GLY A 297 17.19 -23.95 -3.20
CA GLY A 297 16.48 -23.51 -4.42
C GLY A 297 15.16 -24.25 -4.71
N SER A 298 14.86 -25.38 -4.05
CA SER A 298 13.64 -26.14 -4.33
C SER A 298 12.37 -25.51 -3.75
N GLY A 299 11.22 -25.74 -4.40
CA GLY A 299 9.89 -25.34 -3.91
C GLY A 299 9.18 -26.44 -3.12
N ASN A 300 8.22 -26.04 -2.29
CA ASN A 300 7.36 -26.90 -1.48
C ASN A 300 5.87 -26.79 -1.90
N PHE A 301 5.61 -26.78 -3.21
CA PHE A 301 4.26 -26.63 -3.76
C PHE A 301 3.27 -27.73 -3.34
N ALA A 302 3.77 -28.91 -2.98
CA ALA A 302 2.96 -30.04 -2.50
C ALA A 302 2.57 -29.93 -1.01
N GLY A 303 3.01 -28.90 -0.29
CA GLY A 303 2.71 -28.73 1.14
C GLY A 303 3.31 -29.82 2.03
N ASN A 304 4.46 -30.37 1.64
CA ASN A 304 5.17 -31.36 2.46
C ASN A 304 5.66 -30.68 3.76
N GLY A 305 5.65 -31.42 4.87
CA GLY A 305 6.23 -30.91 6.13
C GLY A 305 7.73 -30.63 5.99
N VAL A 306 8.24 -29.68 6.78
CA VAL A 306 9.66 -29.30 6.89
C VAL A 306 10.30 -29.88 8.16
N ASP A 307 11.62 -29.80 8.28
CA ASP A 307 12.29 -30.02 9.55
C ASP A 307 12.29 -28.76 10.43
N GLN A 308 11.48 -28.78 11.48
CA GLN A 308 11.23 -27.66 12.40
C GLN A 308 12.51 -26.99 12.94
N ALA A 309 13.57 -27.77 13.18
CA ALA A 309 14.85 -27.27 13.72
C ALA A 309 15.59 -26.29 12.77
N VAL A 310 15.16 -26.20 11.51
CA VAL A 310 15.69 -25.28 10.48
C VAL A 310 14.58 -24.46 9.80
N SER A 311 13.35 -24.51 10.35
CA SER A 311 12.20 -23.77 9.85
C SER A 311 11.96 -22.48 10.64
N PRO A 312 11.18 -21.52 10.13
CA PRO A 312 10.95 -20.24 10.79
C PRO A 312 10.03 -20.35 12.02
N GLY A 313 9.41 -21.50 12.28
CA GLY A 313 8.45 -21.68 13.39
C GLY A 313 9.05 -21.56 14.79
N LEU A 314 10.39 -21.46 14.88
CA LEU A 314 11.17 -21.27 16.11
C LEU A 314 12.06 -20.02 16.03
N TRP A 315 11.66 -18.97 15.30
CA TRP A 315 12.41 -17.71 15.18
C TRP A 315 12.74 -17.05 16.53
N TRP A 316 11.87 -17.25 17.52
CA TRP A 316 11.97 -16.73 18.89
C TRP A 316 12.94 -17.53 19.78
N SER A 317 13.40 -18.70 19.33
CA SER A 317 14.30 -19.53 20.15
C SER A 317 15.66 -18.83 20.32
N PRO A 318 16.33 -18.94 21.47
CA PRO A 318 17.60 -18.24 21.70
C PRO A 318 18.69 -18.50 20.65
N SER A 319 18.77 -19.73 20.09
CA SER A 319 19.65 -20.04 18.95
C SER A 319 19.42 -19.15 17.72
N ASN A 320 18.17 -18.79 17.43
CA ASN A 320 17.82 -17.94 16.28
C ASN A 320 17.77 -16.46 16.67
N TRP A 321 17.17 -16.11 17.80
CA TRP A 321 16.99 -14.73 18.26
C TRP A 321 18.30 -13.98 18.49
N ARG A 322 19.38 -14.67 18.90
CA ARG A 322 20.72 -14.08 19.03
C ARG A 322 21.33 -13.65 17.68
N HIS A 323 20.89 -14.24 16.58
CA HIS A 323 21.37 -13.98 15.22
C HIS A 323 20.57 -12.87 14.50
N ARG A 324 19.59 -12.26 15.16
CA ARG A 324 18.79 -11.17 14.59
C ARG A 324 19.66 -9.97 14.20
N PHE A 325 19.17 -9.21 13.24
CA PHE A 325 19.53 -7.83 12.97
C PHE A 325 18.34 -6.96 13.37
N SER A 326 18.60 -5.86 14.07
CA SER A 326 17.55 -4.98 14.59
C SER A 326 17.71 -3.63 13.90
N ILE A 327 16.82 -3.33 12.96
CA ILE A 327 16.81 -2.08 12.19
C ILE A 327 15.93 -1.09 12.95
N PRO A 328 16.46 -0.08 13.66
CA PRO A 328 15.64 0.87 14.39
C PRO A 328 14.86 1.72 13.39
N ILE A 329 13.56 1.93 13.64
CA ILE A 329 12.69 2.73 12.78
C ILE A 329 11.94 3.81 13.58
N SER A 330 11.66 4.93 12.91
CA SER A 330 10.82 6.01 13.45
C SER A 330 9.80 6.50 12.42
N PHE A 331 8.60 6.84 12.91
CA PHE A 331 7.55 7.46 12.10
C PHE A 331 7.59 8.98 12.27
N GLY A 332 7.27 9.72 11.21
CA GLY A 332 7.06 11.17 11.33
C GLY A 332 5.66 11.49 11.89
N LEU A 333 5.46 12.72 12.38
CA LEU A 333 4.14 13.12 12.91
C LEU A 333 3.04 12.87 11.88
N PRO A 334 1.95 12.16 12.24
CA PRO A 334 0.83 11.93 11.34
C PRO A 334 -0.03 13.22 11.17
N PRO A 335 -0.81 13.35 10.09
CA PRO A 335 -1.51 14.62 9.78
C PRO A 335 -2.58 15.02 10.79
N ASP A 336 -3.24 14.05 11.43
CA ASP A 336 -4.21 14.20 12.51
C ASP A 336 -3.62 14.82 13.79
N THR A 337 -2.29 14.87 13.92
CA THR A 337 -1.60 15.77 14.86
C THR A 337 -2.13 17.20 14.77
N CYS A 338 -2.52 17.66 13.58
CA CYS A 338 -3.13 18.97 13.38
C CYS A 338 -4.52 19.12 14.00
N ASP A 339 -5.27 18.03 14.22
CA ASP A 339 -6.58 18.07 14.86
C ASP A 339 -6.48 18.07 16.39
N VAL A 340 -5.38 17.54 16.93
CA VAL A 340 -5.07 17.59 18.37
C VAL A 340 -4.36 18.90 18.77
N LEU A 341 -3.38 19.35 17.99
CA LEU A 341 -2.49 20.46 18.36
C LEU A 341 -2.90 21.83 17.79
N ASP A 342 -3.81 21.88 16.81
CA ASP A 342 -4.27 23.14 16.20
C ASP A 342 -5.82 23.25 16.22
N PRO A 343 -6.39 24.04 17.15
CA PRO A 343 -7.85 24.20 17.29
C PRO A 343 -8.45 25.18 16.26
N ARG A 344 -7.64 25.74 15.35
CA ARG A 344 -8.15 26.62 14.28
C ARG A 344 -8.99 25.80 13.28
N PRO A 345 -10.01 26.40 12.63
CA PRO A 345 -10.72 25.71 11.55
C PRO A 345 -9.76 25.43 10.38
N PRO A 346 -9.83 24.24 9.75
CA PRO A 346 -9.05 23.94 8.57
C PRO A 346 -9.53 24.76 7.36
N THR A 347 -8.60 25.16 6.50
CA THR A 347 -8.90 25.68 5.17
C THR A 347 -8.76 24.54 4.16
N GLY A 348 -9.90 24.08 3.65
CA GLY A 348 -9.98 23.00 2.67
C GLY A 348 -9.56 23.45 1.27
N PHE A 349 -8.65 22.69 0.65
CA PHE A 349 -8.30 22.76 -0.77
C PHE A 349 -8.75 21.45 -1.40
N TYR A 350 -9.43 21.50 -2.55
CA TYR A 350 -10.23 20.37 -3.06
C TYR A 350 -9.75 19.88 -4.42
N GLY A 351 -9.65 18.57 -4.62
CA GLY A 351 -9.36 17.94 -5.92
C GLY A 351 -8.33 16.81 -5.87
N THR A 352 -7.38 16.87 -6.80
CA THR A 352 -6.60 15.72 -7.29
C THR A 352 -5.83 14.92 -6.25
N GLU A 353 -5.97 13.59 -6.29
CA GLU A 353 -5.20 12.66 -5.47
C GLU A 353 -3.69 12.71 -5.75
N LEU A 354 -3.24 13.27 -6.88
CA LEU A 354 -1.81 13.36 -7.22
C LEU A 354 -0.98 14.13 -6.17
N LEU A 355 -1.58 15.07 -5.43
CA LEU A 355 -0.88 15.78 -4.35
C LEU A 355 -0.89 15.02 -3.01
N ALA A 356 -1.59 13.90 -2.88
CA ALA A 356 -1.93 13.28 -1.60
C ALA A 356 -0.71 13.09 -0.67
N GLN A 357 0.40 12.51 -1.14
CA GLN A 357 1.56 12.28 -0.26
C GLN A 357 2.26 13.57 0.15
N ALA A 358 2.39 14.54 -0.77
CA ALA A 358 2.97 15.85 -0.45
C ALA A 358 2.09 16.59 0.56
N ALA A 359 0.77 16.58 0.38
CA ALA A 359 -0.18 17.17 1.32
C ALA A 359 -0.11 16.53 2.72
N LEU A 360 0.04 15.21 2.82
CA LEU A 360 0.22 14.49 4.09
C LEU A 360 1.51 14.94 4.83
N GLN A 361 2.63 15.14 4.13
CA GLN A 361 3.85 15.66 4.74
C GLN A 361 3.77 17.17 5.03
N TRP A 362 3.09 17.95 4.21
CA TRP A 362 3.02 19.40 4.36
C TRP A 362 2.09 19.84 5.50
N ALA A 363 0.95 19.17 5.74
CA ALA A 363 -0.05 19.64 6.71
C ALA A 363 0.51 19.94 8.12
N PRO A 364 1.36 19.10 8.74
CA PRO A 364 2.01 19.43 10.01
C PRO A 364 2.88 20.71 9.95
N ALA A 365 3.56 20.97 8.84
CA ALA A 365 4.38 22.18 8.67
C ALA A 365 3.55 23.46 8.46
N TYR A 366 2.24 23.34 8.27
CA TYR A 366 1.29 24.46 8.30
C TYR A 366 0.65 24.61 9.69
N CYS A 367 0.00 23.57 10.20
CA CYS A 367 -0.79 23.68 11.45
C CYS A 367 0.07 23.94 12.70
N LEU A 368 1.28 23.38 12.78
CA LEU A 368 2.18 23.58 13.94
C LEU A 368 2.82 24.98 13.99
N ARG A 369 2.53 25.84 13.00
CA ARG A 369 3.00 27.22 12.91
C ARG A 369 1.84 28.21 13.06
N LYS A 370 1.93 29.09 14.06
CA LYS A 370 0.91 30.11 14.35
C LYS A 370 0.80 31.20 13.28
N ASP A 371 1.84 31.39 12.46
CA ASP A 371 1.89 32.35 11.35
C ASP A 371 1.42 31.78 10.01
N ARG A 372 1.00 30.50 9.99
CA ARG A 372 0.41 29.79 8.84
C ARG A 372 -1.03 29.40 9.17
N PHE A 373 -1.87 29.21 8.17
CA PHE A 373 -3.22 28.65 8.34
C PHE A 373 -3.19 27.13 8.55
N LYS A 374 -4.29 26.52 9.00
CA LYS A 374 -4.44 25.06 9.09
C LYS A 374 -4.81 24.49 7.72
N PHE A 375 -3.81 24.05 6.95
CA PHE A 375 -4.04 23.46 5.62
C PHE A 375 -4.71 22.08 5.70
N GLN A 376 -5.71 21.85 4.86
CA GLN A 376 -6.35 20.55 4.65
C GLN A 376 -6.51 20.27 3.15
N HIS A 377 -6.06 19.10 2.71
CA HIS A 377 -6.33 18.60 1.36
C HIS A 377 -7.52 17.63 1.38
N ASN A 378 -8.56 17.96 0.61
CA ASN A 378 -9.79 17.18 0.49
C ASN A 378 -9.86 16.53 -0.90
N GLN A 379 -9.61 15.23 -0.95
CA GLN A 379 -9.49 14.47 -2.20
C GLN A 379 -10.85 14.27 -2.88
N MET A 380 -10.92 14.56 -4.18
CA MET A 380 -12.04 14.31 -5.09
C MET A 380 -11.54 14.36 -6.54
N SER A 381 -12.43 14.24 -7.55
CA SER A 381 -12.04 14.50 -8.94
C SER A 381 -11.53 15.93 -9.12
N ASP A 382 -10.57 16.10 -10.01
CA ASP A 382 -10.05 17.41 -10.43
C ASP A 382 -11.21 18.35 -10.83
N GLU A 383 -12.17 17.85 -11.63
CA GLU A 383 -13.36 18.58 -12.08
C GLU A 383 -14.29 19.01 -10.93
N ALA A 384 -14.62 18.11 -9.98
CA ALA A 384 -15.46 18.47 -8.83
C ALA A 384 -14.76 19.47 -7.91
N GLY A 385 -13.44 19.34 -7.72
CA GLY A 385 -12.63 20.31 -6.99
C GLY A 385 -12.64 21.67 -7.67
N PHE A 386 -12.47 21.71 -8.99
CA PHE A 386 -12.53 22.92 -9.80
C PHE A 386 -13.89 23.62 -9.71
N ALA A 387 -14.99 22.90 -9.94
CA ALA A 387 -16.35 23.43 -9.87
C ALA A 387 -16.71 23.96 -8.48
N LEU A 388 -16.25 23.29 -7.41
CA LEU A 388 -16.43 23.75 -6.03
C LEU A 388 -15.65 25.05 -5.75
N MET A 389 -14.44 25.19 -6.29
CA MET A 389 -13.68 26.44 -6.22
C MET A 389 -14.35 27.54 -7.04
N GLU A 390 -14.72 27.28 -8.30
CA GLU A 390 -15.33 28.25 -9.23
C GLU A 390 -16.62 28.84 -8.66
N SER A 391 -17.51 27.98 -8.14
CA SER A 391 -18.77 28.36 -7.47
C SER A 391 -18.58 29.03 -6.11
N GLY A 392 -17.38 28.94 -5.52
CA GLY A 392 -17.02 29.61 -4.26
C GLY A 392 -17.26 28.82 -2.99
N GLY A 393 -17.54 27.52 -3.09
CA GLY A 393 -17.55 26.60 -1.94
C GLY A 393 -16.15 26.28 -1.39
N GLY A 394 -15.08 26.60 -2.13
CA GLY A 394 -13.69 26.52 -1.66
C GLY A 394 -12.84 27.72 -2.13
N PRO A 395 -11.75 28.07 -1.40
CA PRO A 395 -10.87 29.19 -1.77
C PRO A 395 -9.92 28.84 -2.92
N ALA A 396 -9.58 27.56 -3.09
CA ALA A 396 -8.76 27.05 -4.18
C ALA A 396 -9.07 25.57 -4.47
N ALA A 397 -8.83 25.16 -5.71
CA ALA A 397 -8.84 23.79 -6.17
C ALA A 397 -7.40 23.29 -6.40
N LEU A 398 -7.21 21.98 -6.35
CA LEU A 398 -6.00 21.29 -6.74
C LEU A 398 -6.32 20.42 -7.94
N VAL A 399 -5.79 20.78 -9.11
CA VAL A 399 -6.11 20.16 -10.40
C VAL A 399 -4.83 19.85 -11.16
N SER A 400 -4.87 18.90 -12.09
CA SER A 400 -3.67 18.46 -12.82
C SER A 400 -3.65 18.81 -14.32
N SER A 401 -4.73 19.45 -14.81
CA SER A 401 -4.82 20.09 -16.12
C SER A 401 -5.60 21.42 -16.07
N GLY A 402 -5.96 21.96 -17.24
CA GLY A 402 -6.82 23.14 -17.36
C GLY A 402 -8.29 22.74 -17.56
N HIS A 403 -9.18 23.39 -16.82
CA HIS A 403 -10.62 23.14 -16.84
C HIS A 403 -11.36 24.29 -17.55
N GLU A 404 -12.47 23.97 -18.21
CA GLU A 404 -13.32 24.98 -18.86
C GLU A 404 -14.00 25.87 -17.81
N GLN A 405 -13.85 27.18 -17.95
CA GLN A 405 -14.38 28.17 -17.01
C GLN A 405 -15.81 28.53 -17.41
N THR A 406 -16.78 28.31 -16.52
CA THR A 406 -18.19 28.71 -16.72
C THR A 406 -18.51 30.05 -16.05
N GLY A 407 -17.75 30.43 -15.03
CA GLY A 407 -17.92 31.65 -14.26
C GLY A 407 -17.32 32.91 -14.93
N PRO A 408 -17.69 34.11 -14.46
CA PRO A 408 -17.17 35.38 -14.98
C PRO A 408 -15.79 35.76 -14.42
N ASP A 409 -15.35 35.12 -13.33
CA ASP A 409 -14.11 35.47 -12.64
C ASP A 409 -12.91 34.70 -13.19
N PRO A 410 -11.85 35.37 -13.66
CA PRO A 410 -10.72 34.71 -14.28
C PRO A 410 -9.97 33.83 -13.27
N VAL A 411 -9.79 32.56 -13.60
CA VAL A 411 -9.01 31.60 -12.79
C VAL A 411 -7.53 31.65 -13.17
N GLY A 412 -6.68 31.65 -12.14
CA GLY A 412 -5.24 31.51 -12.25
C GLY A 412 -4.77 30.15 -11.73
N TYR A 413 -3.86 29.52 -12.46
CA TYR A 413 -3.31 28.20 -12.17
C TYR A 413 -1.85 28.33 -11.75
N ALA A 414 -1.52 27.96 -10.51
CA ALA A 414 -0.17 28.05 -9.97
C ALA A 414 0.49 26.66 -9.86
N PRO A 415 1.53 26.34 -10.65
CA PRO A 415 2.29 25.10 -10.50
C PRO A 415 2.74 24.90 -9.05
N THR A 416 2.29 23.82 -8.43
CA THR A 416 2.46 23.53 -7.00
C THR A 416 3.39 22.34 -6.78
N ALA A 417 3.29 21.31 -7.63
CA ALA A 417 4.20 20.18 -7.65
C ALA A 417 4.27 19.55 -9.05
N VAL A 418 5.37 18.88 -9.39
CA VAL A 418 5.46 18.01 -10.56
C VAL A 418 5.49 16.56 -10.08
N THR A 419 4.62 15.73 -10.64
CA THR A 419 4.48 14.30 -10.31
C THR A 419 3.85 13.61 -11.52
N GLY A 420 2.90 12.70 -11.32
CA GLY A 420 2.19 12.02 -12.39
C GLY A 420 1.45 10.79 -11.92
N PHE A 421 0.95 10.03 -12.88
CA PHE A 421 0.48 8.66 -12.68
C PHE A 421 1.51 7.66 -13.20
N ALA A 422 1.37 6.39 -12.82
CA ALA A 422 2.00 5.26 -13.50
C ALA A 422 1.02 4.09 -13.60
N VAL A 423 1.28 3.18 -14.55
CA VAL A 423 0.73 1.82 -14.46
C VAL A 423 1.63 1.04 -13.50
N ALA A 424 1.20 0.89 -12.26
CA ALA A 424 1.83 0.00 -11.31
C ALA A 424 1.43 -1.45 -11.56
N TYR A 425 2.28 -2.38 -11.14
CA TYR A 425 2.04 -3.79 -11.29
C TYR A 425 2.57 -4.60 -10.11
N VAL A 426 1.96 -5.77 -9.90
CA VAL A 426 2.56 -6.88 -9.16
C VAL A 426 2.57 -8.08 -10.11
N ALA A 427 3.74 -8.64 -10.35
CA ALA A 427 3.92 -9.77 -11.25
C ALA A 427 5.04 -10.69 -10.72
N ASP A 428 4.76 -12.00 -10.67
CA ASP A 428 5.72 -13.02 -10.24
C ASP A 428 6.41 -13.70 -11.41
N LYS A 429 7.66 -14.12 -11.19
CA LYS A 429 8.40 -15.02 -12.08
C LYS A 429 7.91 -16.46 -11.89
N PRO A 430 8.11 -17.34 -12.90
CA PRO A 430 7.81 -18.76 -12.79
C PRO A 430 8.51 -19.44 -11.61
N ASP A 431 8.01 -20.62 -11.22
CA ASP A 431 8.62 -21.53 -10.23
C ASP A 431 8.91 -20.93 -8.85
N ASN A 432 8.27 -19.81 -8.47
CA ASN A 432 8.58 -19.16 -7.19
C ASN A 432 9.78 -18.19 -7.30
N ALA A 433 10.33 -17.87 -8.48
CA ALA A 433 11.65 -17.20 -8.59
C ALA A 433 11.69 -15.70 -8.20
N GLY A 434 10.70 -15.22 -7.44
CA GLY A 434 10.57 -13.83 -6.98
C GLY A 434 9.79 -12.93 -7.95
N GLU A 435 9.77 -11.63 -7.67
CA GLU A 435 9.02 -10.65 -8.46
C GLU A 435 9.72 -10.22 -9.75
N VAL A 436 8.93 -9.72 -10.68
CA VAL A 436 9.35 -9.12 -11.95
C VAL A 436 9.81 -7.69 -11.71
N SER A 437 11.09 -7.41 -11.94
CA SER A 437 11.70 -6.10 -11.65
C SER A 437 11.45 -5.02 -12.71
N THR A 438 11.08 -5.41 -13.93
CA THR A 438 10.83 -4.50 -15.06
C THR A 438 9.68 -5.02 -15.92
N LEU A 439 8.73 -4.16 -16.25
CA LEU A 439 7.65 -4.42 -17.20
C LEU A 439 7.57 -3.30 -18.24
N ARG A 440 7.18 -3.62 -19.46
CA ARG A 440 7.02 -2.70 -20.60
C ARG A 440 5.61 -2.75 -21.16
N LEU A 441 5.02 -1.58 -21.42
CA LEU A 441 3.67 -1.47 -21.98
C LEU A 441 3.64 -0.49 -23.16
N THR A 442 2.91 -0.86 -24.21
CA THR A 442 2.58 -0.01 -25.37
C THR A 442 1.21 0.66 -25.19
N PRO A 443 0.96 1.78 -25.89
CA PRO A 443 -0.37 2.37 -26.04
C PRO A 443 -1.45 1.35 -26.43
N ARG A 444 -1.17 0.47 -27.41
CA ARG A 444 -2.12 -0.57 -27.86
C ARG A 444 -2.46 -1.61 -26.79
N LEU A 445 -1.47 -2.07 -26.00
CA LEU A 445 -1.72 -2.97 -24.87
C LEU A 445 -2.63 -2.34 -23.81
N VAL A 446 -2.45 -1.04 -23.54
CA VAL A 446 -3.33 -0.31 -22.63
C VAL A 446 -4.72 -0.10 -23.25
N ALA A 447 -4.82 0.20 -24.55
CA ALA A 447 -6.11 0.27 -25.25
C ALA A 447 -6.90 -1.05 -25.14
N LYS A 448 -6.26 -2.21 -25.36
CA LYS A 448 -6.86 -3.54 -25.22
C LYS A 448 -7.44 -3.79 -23.81
N LEU A 449 -6.76 -3.32 -22.76
CA LEU A 449 -7.24 -3.38 -21.36
C LEU A 449 -8.42 -2.43 -21.11
N LEU A 450 -8.34 -1.18 -21.57
CA LEU A 450 -9.36 -0.15 -21.34
C LEU A 450 -10.68 -0.45 -22.08
N THR A 451 -10.59 -1.04 -23.27
CA THR A 451 -11.74 -1.46 -24.10
C THR A 451 -12.30 -2.84 -23.72
N GLN A 452 -11.90 -3.40 -22.58
CA GLN A 452 -12.36 -4.72 -22.09
C GLN A 452 -12.25 -5.84 -23.16
N SER A 453 -11.17 -5.84 -23.96
CA SER A 453 -11.03 -6.74 -25.11
C SER A 453 -10.44 -8.12 -24.76
N TYR A 454 -9.95 -8.32 -23.54
CA TYR A 454 -9.46 -9.62 -23.04
C TYR A 454 -10.56 -10.39 -22.31
N LEU A 455 -10.65 -11.71 -22.52
CA LEU A 455 -11.82 -12.51 -22.12
C LEU A 455 -11.88 -12.87 -20.61
N GLY A 456 -10.82 -12.66 -19.84
CA GLY A 456 -10.68 -12.99 -18.42
C GLY A 456 -10.57 -14.50 -18.11
N SER A 457 -11.50 -15.29 -18.63
CA SER A 457 -11.63 -16.73 -18.43
C SER A 457 -12.50 -17.32 -19.56
N ASP A 458 -12.75 -18.63 -19.54
CA ASP A 458 -13.63 -19.27 -20.51
C ASP A 458 -15.09 -18.74 -20.48
N LEU A 459 -15.50 -17.99 -19.43
CA LEU A 459 -16.77 -17.28 -19.40
C LEU A 459 -16.87 -16.19 -20.48
N GLY A 460 -15.77 -15.56 -20.87
CA GLY A 460 -15.76 -14.52 -21.90
C GLY A 460 -15.83 -15.06 -23.33
N ARG A 461 -15.55 -16.35 -23.57
CA ARG A 461 -15.48 -16.93 -24.94
C ARG A 461 -16.80 -16.89 -25.71
N GLY A 462 -17.93 -16.80 -25.02
CA GLY A 462 -19.23 -16.66 -25.67
C GLY A 462 -19.56 -15.24 -26.13
N HIS A 463 -18.71 -14.25 -25.88
CA HIS A 463 -18.95 -12.86 -26.30
C HIS A 463 -18.89 -12.75 -27.83
N PRO A 464 -19.95 -12.25 -28.51
CA PRO A 464 -19.95 -12.04 -29.95
C PRO A 464 -18.79 -11.15 -30.42
N GLY A 465 -18.09 -11.56 -31.48
CA GLY A 465 -17.03 -10.74 -32.10
C GLY A 465 -15.64 -10.80 -31.47
N ILE A 466 -15.49 -11.23 -30.20
CA ILE A 466 -14.17 -11.35 -29.52
C ILE A 466 -13.85 -12.74 -28.96
N GLY A 467 -14.69 -13.76 -29.14
CA GLY A 467 -14.50 -15.09 -28.52
C GLY A 467 -13.17 -15.82 -28.79
N ASP A 468 -12.42 -15.39 -29.81
CA ASP A 468 -11.07 -15.88 -30.17
C ASP A 468 -9.91 -15.04 -29.56
N ASN A 469 -10.19 -13.91 -28.92
CA ASN A 469 -9.18 -13.05 -28.29
C ASN A 469 -8.45 -13.77 -27.12
N PRO A 470 -7.24 -13.32 -26.74
CA PRO A 470 -6.55 -13.84 -25.55
C PRO A 470 -7.39 -13.66 -24.27
N LEU A 471 -7.23 -14.59 -23.32
CA LEU A 471 -7.94 -14.49 -22.03
C LEU A 471 -7.39 -13.34 -21.16
N SER A 472 -6.11 -12.99 -21.30
CA SER A 472 -5.47 -11.91 -20.53
C SER A 472 -4.21 -11.41 -21.24
N ILE A 473 -3.71 -10.25 -20.83
CA ILE A 473 -2.51 -9.62 -21.39
C ILE A 473 -1.26 -10.50 -21.29
N ILE A 474 -1.14 -11.36 -20.27
CA ILE A 474 -0.03 -12.32 -20.15
C ILE A 474 -0.06 -13.44 -21.20
N GLN A 475 -1.15 -13.56 -21.97
CA GLN A 475 -1.29 -14.44 -23.13
C GLN A 475 -1.30 -13.67 -24.46
N ASP A 476 -1.22 -12.34 -24.42
CA ASP A 476 -1.11 -11.49 -25.61
C ASP A 476 0.30 -11.62 -26.20
N PRO A 477 0.45 -12.02 -27.48
CA PRO A 477 1.74 -12.16 -28.12
C PRO A 477 2.59 -10.87 -28.09
N GLU A 478 1.98 -9.69 -28.20
CA GLU A 478 2.66 -8.39 -28.12
C GLU A 478 3.32 -8.20 -26.75
N PHE A 479 2.57 -8.50 -25.68
CA PHE A 479 3.06 -8.37 -24.32
C PHE A 479 4.14 -9.41 -23.99
N VAL A 480 3.99 -10.64 -24.49
CA VAL A 480 4.97 -11.73 -24.32
C VAL A 480 6.28 -11.42 -25.04
N GLU A 481 6.24 -10.82 -26.24
CA GLU A 481 7.43 -10.39 -26.97
C GLU A 481 8.17 -9.26 -26.23
N LEU A 482 7.43 -8.30 -25.66
CA LEU A 482 7.99 -7.18 -24.89
C LEU A 482 8.52 -7.58 -23.51
N ASN A 483 7.94 -8.61 -22.89
CA ASN A 483 8.20 -9.05 -21.51
C ASN A 483 8.47 -10.57 -21.44
N PRO A 484 9.56 -11.07 -22.04
CA PRO A 484 9.87 -12.50 -22.08
C PRO A 484 10.19 -13.05 -20.68
N GLY A 485 9.80 -14.31 -20.43
CA GLY A 485 10.10 -15.03 -19.19
C GLY A 485 9.01 -14.96 -18.10
N LEU A 486 7.86 -14.35 -18.39
CA LEU A 486 6.69 -14.34 -17.50
C LEU A 486 5.89 -15.65 -17.57
N PRO A 487 5.22 -16.06 -16.48
CA PRO A 487 4.31 -17.21 -16.50
C PRO A 487 3.01 -16.84 -17.24
N GLN A 488 2.62 -17.65 -18.23
CA GLN A 488 1.38 -17.44 -19.01
C GLN A 488 0.14 -18.09 -18.35
N ILE A 489 0.13 -18.16 -17.01
CA ILE A 489 -0.94 -18.76 -16.21
C ILE A 489 -2.10 -17.77 -16.16
N ASN A 490 -3.14 -17.99 -16.96
CA ASN A 490 -4.25 -17.06 -17.09
C ASN A 490 -4.89 -16.70 -15.74
N GLN A 491 -5.16 -15.41 -15.53
CA GLN A 491 -5.97 -14.90 -14.43
C GLN A 491 -6.85 -13.75 -14.90
N GLU A 492 -8.08 -13.70 -14.40
CA GLU A 492 -9.06 -12.65 -14.72
C GLU A 492 -8.55 -11.23 -14.46
N ALA A 493 -7.69 -11.05 -13.44
CA ALA A 493 -7.05 -9.76 -13.15
C ALA A 493 -6.05 -9.29 -14.23
N GLY A 494 -5.56 -10.19 -15.09
CA GLY A 494 -4.74 -9.86 -16.25
C GLY A 494 -5.55 -9.43 -17.48
N ALA A 495 -6.89 -9.45 -17.42
CA ALA A 495 -7.76 -8.99 -18.50
C ALA A 495 -8.16 -7.50 -18.36
N THR A 496 -7.74 -6.83 -17.29
CA THR A 496 -8.13 -5.45 -17.00
C THR A 496 -6.98 -4.61 -16.45
N LEU A 497 -7.12 -3.29 -16.57
CA LEU A 497 -6.31 -2.29 -15.88
C LEU A 497 -7.17 -1.72 -14.75
N LEU A 498 -6.77 -1.93 -13.48
CA LEU A 498 -7.49 -1.33 -12.35
C LEU A 498 -7.43 0.20 -12.45
N SER A 499 -8.60 0.84 -12.50
CA SER A 499 -8.75 2.24 -12.92
C SER A 499 -9.82 2.98 -12.11
N LEU A 500 -9.95 4.28 -12.38
CA LEU A 500 -10.95 5.16 -11.78
C LEU A 500 -12.35 4.95 -12.38
N SER A 501 -13.39 5.12 -11.55
CA SER A 501 -14.80 5.07 -11.96
C SER A 501 -15.45 6.43 -12.15
N ASN A 502 -14.68 7.51 -11.97
CA ASN A 502 -15.11 8.91 -12.00
C ASN A 502 -14.18 9.72 -12.89
N GLU A 503 -14.61 10.93 -13.22
CA GLU A 503 -13.90 11.89 -14.05
C GLU A 503 -12.54 12.24 -13.42
N SER A 504 -11.49 12.23 -14.23
CA SER A 504 -10.13 12.57 -13.80
C SER A 504 -9.23 12.96 -14.97
N ASP A 505 -8.49 14.05 -14.77
CA ASP A 505 -7.39 14.53 -15.62
C ASP A 505 -6.32 13.44 -15.85
N VAL A 506 -6.14 12.51 -14.90
CA VAL A 506 -5.24 11.34 -15.04
C VAL A 506 -5.71 10.40 -16.14
N ILE A 507 -7.02 10.14 -16.23
CA ILE A 507 -7.61 9.28 -17.26
C ILE A 507 -7.61 10.01 -18.61
N HIS A 508 -7.83 11.32 -18.62
CA HIS A 508 -7.66 12.14 -19.82
C HIS A 508 -6.21 12.05 -20.34
N GLN A 509 -5.20 12.28 -19.49
CA GLN A 509 -3.80 12.22 -19.89
C GLN A 509 -3.36 10.80 -20.34
N LEU A 510 -3.85 9.76 -19.66
CA LEU A 510 -3.63 8.36 -20.05
C LEU A 510 -4.23 8.05 -21.42
N THR A 511 -5.48 8.46 -21.66
CA THR A 511 -6.18 8.19 -22.93
C THR A 511 -5.64 9.04 -24.08
N GLU A 512 -5.15 10.25 -23.80
CA GLU A 512 -4.41 11.08 -24.76
C GLU A 512 -3.11 10.40 -25.21
N TRP A 513 -2.33 9.84 -24.27
CA TRP A 513 -1.15 9.04 -24.62
C TRP A 513 -1.51 7.79 -25.43
N VAL A 514 -2.64 7.14 -25.14
CA VAL A 514 -3.17 6.02 -25.93
C VAL A 514 -3.46 6.44 -27.37
N VAL A 515 -4.24 7.51 -27.59
CA VAL A 515 -4.60 7.95 -28.96
C VAL A 515 -3.51 8.73 -29.68
N ALA A 516 -2.43 9.13 -28.99
CA ALA A 516 -1.25 9.67 -29.65
C ALA A 516 -0.57 8.63 -30.57
N ASP A 517 -0.76 7.35 -30.28
CA ASP A 517 -0.28 6.23 -31.08
C ASP A 517 -1.18 5.90 -32.29
N LYS A 518 -0.60 5.33 -33.35
CA LYS A 518 -1.39 4.91 -34.53
C LYS A 518 -2.02 3.55 -34.28
N ASP A 519 -1.22 2.55 -33.94
CA ASP A 519 -1.64 1.17 -33.74
C ASP A 519 -2.76 1.04 -32.69
N ALA A 520 -2.71 1.83 -31.61
CA ALA A 520 -3.78 1.89 -30.63
C ALA A 520 -5.10 2.47 -31.18
N ARG A 521 -5.04 3.51 -32.02
CA ARG A 521 -6.24 4.09 -32.66
C ARG A 521 -6.84 3.16 -33.70
N ASP A 522 -5.99 2.52 -34.51
CA ASP A 522 -6.43 1.54 -35.51
C ASP A 522 -7.18 0.39 -34.82
N PHE A 523 -6.64 -0.12 -33.71
CA PHE A 523 -7.28 -1.14 -32.89
C PHE A 523 -8.65 -0.68 -32.35
N ILE A 524 -8.76 0.53 -31.78
CA ILE A 524 -10.03 1.09 -31.27
C ILE A 524 -11.05 1.28 -32.41
N ALA A 525 -10.62 1.61 -33.62
CA ALA A 525 -11.48 1.69 -34.81
C ALA A 525 -11.94 0.32 -35.36
N GLY A 526 -11.44 -0.78 -34.77
CA GLY A 526 -11.78 -2.16 -35.11
C GLY A 526 -10.85 -2.83 -36.12
N GLU A 527 -9.67 -2.28 -36.40
CA GLU A 527 -8.62 -3.01 -37.12
C GLU A 527 -8.03 -4.09 -36.20
N ALA A 528 -7.86 -5.31 -36.71
CA ALA A 528 -7.21 -6.37 -35.95
C ALA A 528 -5.72 -6.04 -35.75
N ASP A 529 -5.18 -6.37 -34.58
CA ASP A 529 -3.74 -6.28 -34.35
C ASP A 529 -2.96 -7.29 -35.22
N PRO A 530 -1.61 -7.20 -35.28
CA PRO A 530 -0.79 -8.11 -36.08
C PRO A 530 -0.92 -9.61 -35.74
N TRP A 531 -1.57 -9.96 -34.63
CA TRP A 531 -1.79 -11.34 -34.16
C TRP A 531 -3.26 -11.77 -34.26
N GLY A 532 -4.15 -10.91 -34.74
CA GLY A 532 -5.56 -11.18 -34.98
C GLY A 532 -6.51 -10.80 -33.83
N MET A 533 -6.03 -10.17 -32.76
CA MET A 533 -6.88 -9.68 -31.69
C MET A 533 -7.67 -8.45 -32.16
N VAL A 534 -8.97 -8.40 -31.88
CA VAL A 534 -9.86 -7.28 -32.24
C VAL A 534 -10.45 -6.60 -31.00
N VAL A 535 -10.86 -5.34 -31.13
CA VAL A 535 -11.54 -4.61 -30.06
C VAL A 535 -12.89 -5.23 -29.72
N ASN A 536 -13.30 -5.18 -28.45
CA ASN A 536 -14.68 -5.44 -28.06
C ASN A 536 -15.63 -4.54 -28.89
N PRO A 537 -16.62 -5.08 -29.64
CA PRO A 537 -17.55 -4.31 -30.45
C PRO A 537 -18.25 -3.17 -29.71
N ASN A 538 -18.52 -3.32 -28.42
CA ASN A 538 -19.15 -2.30 -27.56
C ASN A 538 -18.26 -1.06 -27.33
N TYR A 539 -16.96 -1.16 -27.62
CA TYR A 539 -15.95 -0.10 -27.48
C TYR A 539 -15.34 0.34 -28.82
N ARG A 540 -15.91 -0.12 -29.94
CA ARG A 540 -15.46 0.30 -31.26
C ARG A 540 -15.72 1.80 -31.45
N ASP A 541 -14.73 2.50 -32.02
CA ASP A 541 -14.79 3.95 -32.25
C ASP A 541 -15.03 4.76 -30.96
N LEU A 542 -14.60 4.23 -29.80
CA LEU A 542 -14.64 4.92 -28.51
C LEU A 542 -13.97 6.30 -28.61
N GLN A 543 -14.71 7.33 -28.23
CA GLN A 543 -14.24 8.72 -28.28
C GLN A 543 -13.21 8.96 -27.17
N LEU A 544 -11.95 9.20 -27.57
CA LEU A 544 -10.81 9.47 -26.70
C LEU A 544 -10.01 10.67 -27.26
N PRO A 545 -9.31 11.46 -26.41
CA PRO A 545 -9.19 11.31 -24.95
C PRO A 545 -10.51 11.58 -24.21
N ALA A 546 -10.63 11.00 -23.02
CA ALA A 546 -11.82 11.10 -22.17
C ALA A 546 -11.43 11.18 -20.69
N THR A 547 -12.21 11.89 -19.88
CA THR A 547 -11.98 12.02 -18.43
C THR A 547 -12.39 10.78 -17.63
N SER A 548 -13.18 9.87 -18.21
CA SER A 548 -13.56 8.59 -17.59
C SER A 548 -13.62 7.48 -18.64
N ILE A 549 -13.57 6.22 -18.20
CA ILE A 549 -13.74 5.05 -19.07
C ILE A 549 -15.14 4.49 -18.84
N PRO A 550 -16.06 4.60 -19.83
CA PRO A 550 -17.42 4.11 -19.67
C PRO A 550 -17.46 2.58 -19.62
N LEU A 551 -18.40 2.02 -18.85
CA LEU A 551 -18.68 0.59 -18.81
C LEU A 551 -19.75 0.27 -19.88
N LEU A 552 -19.31 0.10 -21.12
CA LEU A 552 -20.18 -0.08 -22.30
C LEU A 552 -20.57 -1.54 -22.57
N ASP A 553 -19.95 -2.49 -21.89
CA ASP A 553 -20.23 -3.91 -22.13
C ASP A 553 -21.61 -4.32 -21.59
N ASP A 554 -22.27 -5.25 -22.28
CA ASP A 554 -23.59 -5.80 -21.96
C ASP A 554 -23.61 -7.34 -21.85
N TYR A 555 -22.48 -8.02 -22.04
CA TYR A 555 -22.43 -9.47 -22.15
C TYR A 555 -22.63 -10.20 -20.80
N VAL A 556 -23.72 -10.96 -20.71
CA VAL A 556 -24.02 -11.88 -19.60
C VAL A 556 -23.74 -13.33 -20.04
N PRO A 557 -22.79 -14.05 -19.41
CA PRO A 557 -22.39 -15.38 -19.85
C PRO A 557 -23.43 -16.46 -19.50
N GLU A 558 -23.77 -17.29 -20.48
CA GLU A 558 -24.52 -18.52 -20.24
C GLU A 558 -23.67 -19.53 -19.44
N THR A 559 -24.23 -20.08 -18.36
CA THR A 559 -23.47 -20.96 -17.47
C THR A 559 -24.36 -21.95 -16.73
N GLY A 560 -23.81 -23.15 -16.47
CA GLY A 560 -24.44 -24.16 -15.61
C GLY A 560 -24.30 -23.90 -14.11
N ASN A 561 -23.59 -22.83 -13.70
CA ASN A 561 -23.37 -22.49 -12.31
C ASN A 561 -24.60 -21.81 -11.69
N THR A 562 -25.28 -22.49 -10.76
CA THR A 562 -26.49 -22.01 -10.09
C THR A 562 -26.34 -20.65 -9.41
N CYS A 563 -25.17 -20.35 -8.83
CA CYS A 563 -24.89 -19.05 -8.21
C CYS A 563 -25.01 -17.90 -9.23
N ARG A 564 -24.41 -18.08 -10.41
CA ARG A 564 -24.44 -17.11 -11.51
C ARG A 564 -25.80 -17.06 -12.21
N GLN A 565 -26.50 -18.19 -12.31
CA GLN A 565 -27.88 -18.22 -12.82
C GLN A 565 -28.86 -17.42 -11.96
N GLN A 566 -28.65 -17.39 -10.63
CA GLN A 566 -29.45 -16.58 -9.70
C GLN A 566 -28.96 -15.14 -9.58
N ASN A 567 -27.74 -14.83 -10.03
CA ASN A 567 -27.13 -13.51 -10.01
C ASN A 567 -26.59 -13.15 -11.41
N PRO A 568 -27.45 -13.00 -12.43
CA PRO A 568 -27.00 -12.61 -13.77
C PRO A 568 -26.43 -11.19 -13.73
N ALA A 569 -25.27 -10.99 -14.36
CA ALA A 569 -24.57 -9.72 -14.38
C ALA A 569 -23.63 -9.66 -15.59
N VAL A 570 -23.34 -8.44 -16.07
CA VAL A 570 -22.38 -8.22 -17.15
C VAL A 570 -20.99 -8.60 -16.67
N TYR A 571 -20.39 -9.58 -17.33
CA TYR A 571 -19.17 -10.21 -16.85
C TYR A 571 -17.92 -9.35 -17.05
N PHE A 572 -17.79 -8.63 -18.17
CA PHE A 572 -16.61 -7.77 -18.38
C PHE A 572 -16.62 -6.53 -17.47
N ASN A 573 -17.80 -6.02 -17.11
CA ASN A 573 -17.94 -4.98 -16.07
C ASN A 573 -17.56 -5.50 -14.67
N GLN A 574 -17.77 -6.80 -14.37
CA GLN A 574 -17.23 -7.44 -13.16
C GLN A 574 -15.71 -7.64 -13.19
N LEU A 575 -15.11 -7.82 -14.37
CA LEU A 575 -13.66 -7.83 -14.53
C LEU A 575 -13.09 -6.43 -14.27
N ALA A 576 -13.63 -5.41 -14.94
CA ALA A 576 -13.14 -4.03 -14.85
C ALA A 576 -13.24 -3.44 -13.44
N ALA A 577 -14.40 -3.57 -12.80
CA ALA A 577 -14.66 -3.18 -11.41
C ALA A 577 -13.91 -1.90 -10.95
N PRO A 578 -14.09 -0.75 -11.65
CA PRO A 578 -13.35 0.48 -11.37
C PRO A 578 -13.75 1.07 -10.02
N VAL A 579 -12.89 1.91 -9.46
CA VAL A 579 -13.05 2.46 -8.10
C VAL A 579 -12.93 3.98 -8.06
N THR A 580 -13.56 4.62 -7.10
CA THR A 580 -13.62 6.10 -6.98
C THR A 580 -12.33 6.79 -6.49
N ALA A 581 -11.19 6.08 -6.42
CA ALA A 581 -9.95 6.65 -5.87
C ALA A 581 -8.67 5.89 -6.29
N LEU A 582 -7.60 6.63 -6.60
CA LEU A 582 -6.27 6.07 -6.94
C LEU A 582 -5.64 5.35 -5.75
N ARG A 583 -5.89 5.80 -4.52
CA ARG A 583 -5.46 5.09 -3.32
C ARG A 583 -6.02 3.67 -3.26
N LYS A 584 -7.30 3.45 -3.61
CA LYS A 584 -7.90 2.11 -3.62
C LYS A 584 -7.24 1.17 -4.65
N VAL A 585 -6.83 1.71 -5.81
CA VAL A 585 -6.06 0.95 -6.80
C VAL A 585 -4.66 0.62 -6.26
N SER A 586 -3.99 1.60 -5.66
CA SER A 586 -2.66 1.44 -5.07
C SER A 586 -2.64 0.35 -3.99
N GLU A 587 -3.65 0.33 -3.11
CA GLU A 587 -3.81 -0.69 -2.07
C GLU A 587 -4.19 -2.06 -2.64
N ALA A 588 -4.96 -2.13 -3.73
CA ALA A 588 -5.25 -3.37 -4.43
C ALA A 588 -3.97 -4.02 -5.01
N ILE A 589 -3.07 -3.23 -5.61
CA ILE A 589 -1.75 -3.69 -6.10
C ILE A 589 -0.85 -4.10 -4.92
N LEU A 590 -0.78 -3.26 -3.88
CA LEU A 590 -0.01 -3.50 -2.64
C LEU A 590 -0.35 -4.86 -2.00
N ASP A 591 -1.64 -5.16 -1.86
CA ASP A 591 -2.17 -6.36 -1.21
C ASP A 591 -2.36 -7.57 -2.16
N ALA A 592 -1.98 -7.42 -3.44
CA ALA A 592 -2.25 -8.38 -4.53
C ALA A 592 -3.70 -8.91 -4.55
N HIS A 593 -4.65 -7.98 -4.36
CA HIS A 593 -6.08 -8.27 -4.26
C HIS A 593 -6.81 -7.62 -5.45
N PRO A 594 -7.16 -8.36 -6.52
CA PRO A 594 -7.83 -7.77 -7.68
C PRO A 594 -9.19 -7.15 -7.29
N ASN A 595 -9.61 -6.06 -7.91
CA ASN A 595 -10.98 -5.54 -7.71
C ASN A 595 -12.06 -6.38 -8.40
N VAL A 596 -11.65 -7.33 -9.26
CA VAL A 596 -12.50 -8.25 -10.02
C VAL A 596 -13.60 -8.87 -9.14
N GLN A 597 -14.87 -8.67 -9.53
CA GLN A 597 -16.08 -9.06 -8.81
C GLN A 597 -16.72 -10.34 -9.35
N THR A 598 -15.93 -11.32 -9.79
CA THR A 598 -16.42 -12.55 -10.43
C THR A 598 -16.63 -13.72 -9.46
N ARG A 599 -16.20 -13.62 -8.19
CA ARG A 599 -16.38 -14.72 -7.20
C ARG A 599 -17.87 -14.92 -6.97
N CYS A 600 -18.33 -16.15 -7.11
CA CYS A 600 -19.73 -16.52 -6.86
C CYS A 600 -19.76 -17.72 -5.91
N GLU A 601 -20.35 -17.54 -4.73
CA GLU A 601 -20.35 -18.55 -3.66
C GLU A 601 -21.67 -18.61 -2.89
N PHE A 602 -21.91 -19.74 -2.23
CA PHE A 602 -23.01 -19.93 -1.30
C PHE A 602 -22.57 -19.50 0.11
N GLU A 603 -23.33 -18.62 0.75
CA GLU A 603 -23.13 -18.19 2.13
C GLU A 603 -24.02 -19.04 3.07
N PRO A 604 -23.47 -20.01 3.84
CA PRO A 604 -24.28 -20.95 4.63
C PRO A 604 -25.15 -20.28 5.69
N ASP A 605 -24.69 -19.17 6.26
CA ASP A 605 -25.38 -18.47 7.36
C ASP A 605 -26.66 -17.77 6.88
N THR A 606 -26.71 -17.31 5.63
CA THR A 606 -27.89 -16.68 5.03
C THR A 606 -28.68 -17.61 4.11
N GLY A 607 -28.06 -18.72 3.67
CA GLY A 607 -28.65 -19.62 2.68
C GLY A 607 -28.73 -19.04 1.27
N LEU A 608 -27.98 -17.98 0.98
CA LEU A 608 -28.03 -17.24 -0.28
C LEU A 608 -26.73 -17.37 -1.08
N PHE A 609 -26.86 -17.27 -2.39
CA PHE A 609 -25.72 -17.08 -3.29
C PHE A 609 -25.36 -15.60 -3.39
N ARG A 610 -24.08 -15.26 -3.25
CA ARG A 610 -23.57 -13.91 -3.46
C ARG A 610 -22.49 -13.87 -4.54
N ILE A 611 -22.43 -12.72 -5.22
CA ILE A 611 -21.27 -12.31 -6.01
C ILE A 611 -20.39 -11.39 -5.16
N GLY A 612 -19.07 -11.42 -5.40
CA GLY A 612 -18.13 -10.48 -4.80
C GLY A 612 -16.71 -10.58 -5.35
N ARG A 613 -15.79 -9.96 -4.63
CA ARG A 613 -14.37 -9.86 -4.99
C ARG A 613 -13.68 -11.23 -4.99
N VAL A 614 -12.86 -11.50 -6.01
CA VAL A 614 -11.98 -12.67 -6.04
C VAL A 614 -10.94 -12.62 -4.90
N PRO A 615 -10.46 -13.78 -4.40
CA PRO A 615 -9.41 -13.80 -3.38
C PRO A 615 -8.11 -13.10 -3.82
N ARG A 616 -7.25 -12.80 -2.84
CA ARG A 616 -5.86 -12.38 -3.08
C ARG A 616 -5.10 -13.43 -3.90
N GLN A 617 -4.25 -12.98 -4.80
CA GLN A 617 -3.43 -13.85 -5.62
C GLN A 617 -2.28 -14.47 -4.82
N SER A 618 -1.99 -15.75 -5.06
CA SER A 618 -0.89 -16.49 -4.41
C SER A 618 0.46 -16.17 -5.04
N PHE A 619 1.54 -16.17 -4.24
CA PHE A 619 2.90 -15.90 -4.73
C PHE A 619 3.38 -17.00 -5.68
N GLY A 620 4.14 -16.59 -6.70
CA GLY A 620 4.49 -17.42 -7.86
C GLY A 620 3.45 -17.43 -8.97
N ALA A 621 2.33 -16.76 -8.77
CA ALA A 621 1.28 -16.62 -9.77
C ALA A 621 0.70 -15.21 -9.84
N ARG A 622 1.15 -14.23 -9.03
CA ARG A 622 0.54 -12.90 -9.05
C ARG A 622 0.74 -12.23 -10.42
N PHE A 623 -0.32 -11.60 -10.90
CA PHE A 623 -0.30 -10.68 -12.04
C PHE A 623 -1.48 -9.70 -11.94
N MET A 624 -1.20 -8.43 -11.71
CA MET A 624 -2.17 -7.32 -11.69
C MET A 624 -1.54 -6.05 -12.23
N LEU A 625 -2.35 -5.22 -12.91
CA LEU A 625 -1.99 -3.89 -13.40
C LEU A 625 -2.98 -2.85 -12.84
N GLY A 626 -2.52 -1.65 -12.51
CA GLY A 626 -3.39 -0.57 -12.04
C GLY A 626 -2.81 0.83 -12.19
N VAL A 627 -3.66 1.81 -12.45
CA VAL A 627 -3.28 3.23 -12.48
C VAL A 627 -3.14 3.76 -11.05
N VAL A 628 -1.96 4.31 -10.72
CA VAL A 628 -1.65 4.84 -9.38
C VAL A 628 -0.95 6.19 -9.48
N SER A 629 -0.98 6.99 -8.40
CA SER A 629 -0.13 8.19 -8.31
C SER A 629 1.35 7.80 -8.14
N LEU A 630 2.29 8.60 -8.66
CA LEU A 630 3.72 8.36 -8.43
C LEU A 630 4.11 8.50 -6.94
N GLY A 631 3.38 9.32 -6.18
CA GLY A 631 3.54 9.41 -4.74
C GLY A 631 3.16 8.13 -4.01
N ASP A 632 2.00 7.53 -4.32
CA ASP A 632 1.61 6.22 -3.76
C ASP A 632 2.57 5.12 -4.21
N ALA A 633 2.98 5.10 -5.48
CA ALA A 633 3.96 4.13 -5.97
C ALA A 633 5.28 4.19 -5.18
N ALA A 634 5.77 5.40 -4.89
CA ALA A 634 6.97 5.61 -4.08
C ALA A 634 6.79 5.18 -2.61
N ARG A 635 5.69 5.61 -1.95
CA ARG A 635 5.40 5.23 -0.54
C ARG A 635 5.21 3.73 -0.37
N PHE A 636 4.49 3.10 -1.27
CA PHE A 636 4.12 1.69 -1.18
C PHE A 636 5.13 0.75 -1.84
N GLY A 637 6.25 1.28 -2.37
CA GLY A 637 7.27 0.48 -3.05
C GLY A 637 6.72 -0.31 -4.25
N LEU A 638 5.71 0.21 -4.94
CA LEU A 638 5.07 -0.46 -6.07
C LEU A 638 6.00 -0.43 -7.28
N ARG A 639 6.12 -1.57 -7.98
CA ARG A 639 6.80 -1.60 -9.27
C ARG A 639 5.93 -0.86 -10.30
N THR A 640 6.55 -0.02 -11.12
CA THR A 640 5.89 0.74 -12.20
C THR A 640 6.38 0.25 -13.55
N ALA A 641 5.46 0.09 -14.51
CA ALA A 641 5.81 -0.27 -15.87
C ALA A 641 6.49 0.90 -16.58
N ALA A 642 7.52 0.58 -17.37
CA ALA A 642 8.09 1.50 -18.34
C ALA A 642 7.10 1.66 -19.51
N LEU A 643 6.65 2.89 -19.75
CA LEU A 643 5.69 3.20 -20.80
C LEU A 643 6.42 3.58 -22.07
N GLN A 644 5.89 3.18 -23.23
CA GLN A 644 6.50 3.54 -24.50
C GLN A 644 6.34 5.05 -24.77
N ALA A 645 7.46 5.76 -24.88
CA ALA A 645 7.52 7.15 -25.32
C ALA A 645 7.57 7.18 -26.86
N GLU A 646 8.73 7.27 -27.50
CA GLU A 646 8.88 6.93 -28.93
C GLU A 646 8.72 5.42 -29.19
N PRO A 647 8.20 4.96 -30.36
CA PRO A 647 8.21 3.54 -30.75
C PRO A 647 9.54 2.82 -30.46
N GLY A 648 9.48 1.74 -29.67
CA GLY A 648 10.65 0.98 -29.21
C GLY A 648 11.39 1.55 -27.98
N SER A 649 11.15 2.81 -27.60
CA SER A 649 11.74 3.46 -26.42
C SER A 649 10.79 3.41 -25.23
N PHE A 650 11.18 2.71 -24.16
CA PHE A 650 10.38 2.53 -22.95
C PHE A 650 11.00 3.29 -21.78
N VAL A 651 10.23 4.19 -21.17
CA VAL A 651 10.69 5.14 -20.16
C VAL A 651 10.03 4.82 -18.82
N SER A 652 10.82 4.77 -17.75
CA SER A 652 10.34 4.61 -16.37
C SER A 652 10.10 5.99 -15.71
N PRO A 653 9.21 6.11 -14.70
CA PRO A 653 8.99 7.37 -14.00
C PRO A 653 10.11 7.64 -12.98
N ASP A 654 11.08 8.48 -13.34
CA ASP A 654 12.17 8.93 -12.48
C ASP A 654 12.42 10.44 -12.63
N ALA A 655 13.26 11.01 -11.79
CA ALA A 655 13.48 12.46 -11.77
C ALA A 655 14.06 13.02 -13.08
N ALA A 656 14.79 12.22 -13.87
CA ALA A 656 15.32 12.64 -15.17
C ALA A 656 14.22 12.58 -16.25
N SER A 657 13.42 11.52 -16.27
CA SER A 657 12.34 11.36 -17.26
C SER A 657 11.14 12.29 -17.05
N LEU A 658 10.80 12.59 -15.78
CA LEU A 658 9.84 13.64 -15.43
C LEU A 658 10.39 15.01 -15.84
N ALA A 659 11.68 15.27 -15.63
CA ALA A 659 12.30 16.54 -16.03
C ALA A 659 12.38 16.69 -17.55
N ALA A 660 12.61 15.61 -18.30
CA ALA A 660 12.56 15.59 -19.76
C ALA A 660 11.13 15.84 -20.29
N ALA A 661 10.10 15.30 -19.63
CA ALA A 661 8.70 15.62 -19.97
C ALA A 661 8.38 17.10 -19.70
N VAL A 662 8.81 17.67 -18.57
CA VAL A 662 8.64 19.10 -18.27
C VAL A 662 9.32 20.01 -19.32
N GLN A 663 10.44 19.60 -19.91
CA GLN A 663 11.08 20.35 -21.01
C GLN A 663 10.23 20.41 -22.30
N LEU A 664 9.30 19.46 -22.49
CA LEU A 664 8.37 19.44 -23.63
C LEU A 664 7.08 20.22 -23.37
N MET A 665 6.86 20.72 -22.15
CA MET A 665 5.60 21.38 -21.78
C MET A 665 5.54 22.83 -22.26
N GLU A 666 4.43 23.22 -22.88
CA GLU A 666 4.20 24.58 -23.38
C GLU A 666 3.19 25.35 -22.50
N PRO A 667 3.52 26.56 -22.01
CA PRO A 667 2.61 27.39 -21.23
C PRO A 667 1.50 27.98 -22.10
N GLN A 668 0.24 27.79 -21.70
CA GLN A 668 -0.92 28.34 -22.41
C GLN A 668 -1.15 29.84 -22.12
N GLY A 669 -0.41 30.42 -21.17
CA GLY A 669 -0.47 31.82 -20.80
C GLY A 669 0.23 32.12 -19.47
N PRO A 670 0.32 33.39 -19.04
CA PRO A 670 1.13 33.78 -17.87
C PRO A 670 0.64 33.23 -16.53
N THR A 671 -0.65 32.93 -16.41
CA THR A 671 -1.30 32.32 -15.23
C THR A 671 -2.16 31.12 -15.62
N GLN A 672 -1.90 30.52 -16.77
CA GLN A 672 -2.62 29.35 -17.30
C GLN A 672 -1.73 28.10 -17.22
N PRO A 673 -2.33 26.89 -17.30
CA PRO A 673 -1.56 25.66 -17.24
C PRO A 673 -0.49 25.53 -18.33
N PHE A 674 0.49 24.68 -18.05
CA PHE A 674 1.40 24.11 -19.02
C PHE A 674 0.81 22.80 -19.53
N VAL A 675 0.87 22.57 -20.84
CA VAL A 675 0.33 21.37 -21.50
C VAL A 675 1.48 20.49 -21.99
N LEU A 676 1.37 19.17 -21.77
CA LEU A 676 2.29 18.16 -22.31
C LEU A 676 1.66 17.50 -23.55
N ASP A 677 2.02 17.97 -24.74
CA ASP A 677 1.58 17.33 -25.98
C ASP A 677 2.15 15.90 -26.07
N GLN A 678 1.28 14.89 -26.03
CA GLN A 678 1.68 13.50 -26.14
C GLN A 678 2.27 13.18 -27.53
N GLN A 679 1.99 13.96 -28.58
CA GLN A 679 2.68 13.85 -29.87
C GLN A 679 4.15 14.31 -29.81
N ALA A 680 4.52 15.18 -28.87
CA ALA A 680 5.92 15.49 -28.57
C ALA A 680 6.57 14.36 -27.76
N VAL A 681 5.85 13.77 -26.79
CA VAL A 681 6.32 12.59 -26.03
C VAL A 681 6.58 11.39 -26.94
N ARG A 682 5.72 11.13 -27.95
CA ARG A 682 5.90 10.06 -28.97
C ARG A 682 7.13 10.26 -29.87
N ARG A 683 7.89 11.35 -29.73
CA ARG A 683 9.17 11.64 -30.42
C ARG A 683 10.35 11.77 -29.46
N SER A 684 10.15 11.41 -28.19
CA SER A 684 11.17 11.48 -27.14
C SER A 684 11.57 10.08 -26.70
N THR A 685 12.87 9.88 -26.51
CA THR A 685 13.43 8.67 -25.89
C THR A 685 13.56 8.79 -24.37
N GLN A 686 13.21 9.94 -23.79
CA GLN A 686 13.50 10.29 -22.39
C GLN A 686 12.29 10.78 -21.59
N ALA A 687 11.29 11.41 -22.23
CA ALA A 687 10.14 11.97 -21.52
C ALA A 687 9.20 10.86 -21.03
N TYR A 688 8.85 10.86 -19.74
CA TYR A 688 7.88 9.90 -19.21
C TYR A 688 6.44 10.34 -19.52
N PRO A 689 5.61 9.52 -20.21
CA PRO A 689 4.28 9.94 -20.67
C PRO A 689 3.29 10.34 -19.57
N GLY A 690 3.37 9.70 -18.41
CA GLY A 690 2.46 9.98 -17.29
C GLY A 690 2.83 11.19 -16.43
N THR A 691 3.79 12.03 -16.85
CA THR A 691 4.23 13.20 -16.09
C THR A 691 3.17 14.31 -16.13
N MET A 692 2.78 14.81 -14.95
CA MET A 692 1.77 15.86 -14.81
C MET A 692 2.23 16.94 -13.82
N VAL A 693 1.67 18.14 -13.96
CA VAL A 693 1.86 19.25 -13.02
C VAL A 693 0.58 19.42 -12.21
N VAL A 694 0.67 19.42 -10.89
CA VAL A 694 -0.46 19.80 -10.03
C VAL A 694 -0.46 21.31 -9.85
N TYR A 695 -1.59 21.94 -10.12
CA TYR A 695 -1.83 23.37 -9.99
C TYR A 695 -2.72 23.67 -8.79
N THR A 696 -2.41 24.74 -8.06
CA THR A 696 -3.41 25.43 -7.23
C THR A 696 -4.17 26.38 -8.15
N ALA A 697 -5.42 26.04 -8.46
CA ALA A 697 -6.33 26.87 -9.24
C ALA A 697 -7.18 27.75 -8.30
N ALA A 698 -7.22 29.05 -8.55
CA ALA A 698 -8.00 29.99 -7.73
C ALA A 698 -8.50 31.20 -8.54
N ARG A 699 -9.65 31.76 -8.14
CA ARG A 699 -10.15 33.02 -8.70
C ARG A 699 -9.14 34.16 -8.46
N MET A 700 -8.84 34.92 -9.51
CA MET A 700 -8.04 36.14 -9.47
C MET A 700 -8.91 37.41 -9.33
N ARG A 701 -10.20 37.25 -9.01
CA ARG A 701 -11.16 38.32 -8.66
C ARG A 701 -12.19 37.80 -7.65
N ASN A 702 -12.78 38.71 -6.88
CA ASN A 702 -13.89 38.45 -5.95
C ASN A 702 -13.65 37.38 -4.88
N LEU A 703 -12.41 36.94 -4.67
CA LEU A 703 -12.02 36.15 -3.50
C LEU A 703 -11.97 37.07 -2.27
N SER A 704 -12.28 36.55 -1.08
CA SER A 704 -12.16 37.36 0.14
C SER A 704 -10.68 37.72 0.39
N LYS A 705 -10.42 38.86 1.05
CA LYS A 705 -9.03 39.28 1.36
C LYS A 705 -8.27 38.23 2.20
N ALA A 706 -8.98 37.52 3.08
CA ALA A 706 -8.40 36.46 3.90
C ALA A 706 -8.08 35.21 3.07
N ASP A 707 -8.98 34.80 2.18
CA ASP A 707 -8.78 33.65 1.30
C ASP A 707 -7.69 33.91 0.26
N ALA A 708 -7.67 35.10 -0.35
CA ALA A 708 -6.62 35.53 -1.27
C ALA A 708 -5.23 35.53 -0.61
N ALA A 709 -5.14 36.02 0.64
CA ALA A 709 -3.90 35.93 1.42
C ALA A 709 -3.52 34.48 1.74
N THR A 710 -4.50 33.63 2.06
CA THR A 710 -4.32 32.21 2.40
C THR A 710 -3.84 31.39 1.21
N VAL A 711 -4.47 31.51 0.04
CA VAL A 711 -4.07 30.84 -1.20
C VAL A 711 -2.70 31.32 -1.66
N ALA A 712 -2.43 32.63 -1.63
CA ALA A 712 -1.12 33.14 -1.99
C ALA A 712 -0.02 32.77 -0.97
N GLN A 713 -0.36 32.59 0.31
CA GLN A 713 0.57 32.03 1.32
C GLN A 713 0.85 30.55 1.02
N PHE A 714 -0.18 29.76 0.71
CA PHE A 714 -0.04 28.34 0.34
C PHE A 714 0.91 28.16 -0.84
N ILE A 715 0.64 28.84 -1.96
CA ILE A 715 1.47 28.72 -3.17
C ILE A 715 2.92 29.11 -2.86
N ARG A 716 3.15 30.20 -2.13
CA ARG A 716 4.52 30.64 -1.78
C ARG A 716 5.25 29.64 -0.90
N ILE A 717 4.60 29.03 0.10
CA ILE A 717 5.24 28.03 0.99
C ILE A 717 5.44 26.69 0.25
N ALA A 718 4.41 26.19 -0.44
CA ALA A 718 4.47 24.96 -1.22
C ALA A 718 5.57 25.02 -2.28
N THR A 719 5.80 26.17 -2.92
CA THR A 719 6.84 26.40 -3.94
C THR A 719 8.17 26.93 -3.38
N SER A 720 8.37 26.91 -2.06
CA SER A 720 9.65 27.23 -1.40
C SER A 720 10.06 26.13 -0.42
N ASP A 721 9.71 26.26 0.87
CA ASP A 721 9.99 25.27 1.91
C ASP A 721 9.50 23.87 1.50
N GLY A 722 8.30 23.80 0.93
CA GLY A 722 7.65 22.56 0.49
C GLY A 722 8.35 21.85 -0.67
N GLN A 723 9.34 22.45 -1.33
CA GLN A 723 10.12 21.82 -2.42
C GLN A 723 11.43 21.17 -1.93
N ARG A 724 11.71 21.22 -0.63
CA ARG A 724 12.86 20.52 -0.02
C ARG A 724 12.59 19.02 -0.02
N GLN A 725 13.26 18.27 -0.88
CA GLN A 725 13.04 16.82 -1.01
C GLN A 725 13.40 16.05 0.28
N GLY A 726 12.55 15.10 0.64
CA GLY A 726 12.74 14.14 1.72
C GLY A 726 11.43 13.62 2.35
N PRO A 727 11.51 12.67 3.29
CA PRO A 727 10.36 12.04 3.94
C PRO A 727 9.78 12.81 5.14
N GLY A 728 10.46 13.87 5.57
CA GLY A 728 10.11 14.62 6.78
C GLY A 728 8.88 15.51 6.63
N ASN A 729 8.31 15.93 7.75
CA ASN A 729 7.22 16.89 7.74
C ASN A 729 7.66 18.25 7.16
N GLY A 730 6.87 18.77 6.23
CA GLY A 730 7.17 19.95 5.42
C GLY A 730 8.07 19.69 4.20
N GLU A 731 8.52 18.46 3.98
CA GLU A 731 9.36 18.08 2.83
C GLU A 731 8.52 17.57 1.65
N LEU A 732 9.12 17.57 0.45
CA LEU A 732 8.58 16.98 -0.76
C LEU A 732 8.94 15.47 -0.82
N PRO A 733 7.97 14.55 -0.78
CA PRO A 733 8.24 13.11 -0.81
C PRO A 733 8.85 12.62 -2.13
N ALA A 734 9.31 11.38 -2.13
CA ALA A 734 9.60 10.65 -3.36
C ALA A 734 8.33 10.50 -4.23
N GLY A 735 8.52 10.31 -5.54
CA GLY A 735 7.43 10.36 -6.53
C GLY A 735 7.12 11.78 -7.07
N PHE A 736 7.90 12.78 -6.66
CA PHE A 736 7.77 14.18 -7.07
C PHE A 736 9.10 14.76 -7.58
N LEU A 737 9.02 15.63 -8.60
CA LEU A 737 10.13 16.42 -9.10
C LEU A 737 10.03 17.85 -8.54
N PRO A 738 11.06 18.38 -7.84
CA PRO A 738 10.98 19.68 -7.20
C PRO A 738 11.03 20.85 -8.19
N LEU A 739 10.26 21.88 -7.89
CA LEU A 739 10.28 23.19 -8.53
C LEU A 739 11.54 23.95 -8.08
N ARG A 740 12.46 24.21 -9.02
CA ARG A 740 13.75 24.87 -8.78
C ARG A 740 13.85 26.16 -9.58
N SER A 741 14.63 27.12 -9.12
CA SER A 741 14.86 28.41 -9.83
C SER A 741 15.78 28.29 -11.06
N SER A 742 16.28 27.08 -11.36
CA SER A 742 17.12 26.77 -12.50
C SER A 742 16.84 25.36 -13.01
N GLY A 743 17.11 25.13 -14.29
CA GLY A 743 16.81 23.86 -14.96
C GLY A 743 15.34 23.74 -15.39
N PRO A 744 14.86 22.52 -15.67
CA PRO A 744 13.58 22.28 -16.35
C PRO A 744 12.35 22.89 -15.65
N THR A 745 12.31 22.87 -14.32
CA THR A 745 11.16 23.36 -13.54
C THR A 745 11.17 24.87 -13.26
N ALA A 746 12.15 25.62 -13.78
CA ALA A 746 12.25 27.07 -13.58
C ALA A 746 11.07 27.90 -14.15
N PRO A 747 10.54 27.60 -15.36
CA PRO A 747 9.35 28.28 -15.87
C PRO A 747 8.11 28.04 -14.99
N LEU A 748 7.94 26.80 -14.51
CA LEU A 748 6.85 26.43 -13.60
C LEU A 748 6.92 27.23 -12.28
N LEU A 749 8.10 27.34 -11.67
CA LEU A 749 8.29 28.12 -10.45
C LEU A 749 8.05 29.62 -10.66
N ALA A 750 8.41 30.16 -11.84
CA ALA A 750 8.14 31.55 -12.19
C ALA A 750 6.63 31.82 -12.33
N ALA A 751 5.91 30.96 -13.07
CA ALA A 751 4.46 31.04 -13.23
C ALA A 751 3.71 30.91 -11.89
N ALA A 752 4.16 30.01 -11.01
CA ALA A 752 3.55 29.83 -9.70
C ALA A 752 3.64 31.10 -8.82
N ARG A 753 4.80 31.77 -8.83
CA ARG A 753 5.01 33.04 -8.13
C ARG A 753 4.15 34.15 -8.73
N GLN A 754 4.11 34.25 -10.06
CA GLN A 754 3.27 35.22 -10.78
C GLN A 754 1.79 35.04 -10.44
N THR A 755 1.28 33.80 -10.43
CA THR A 755 -0.10 33.51 -10.05
C THR A 755 -0.37 33.81 -8.57
N ALA A 756 0.56 33.51 -7.65
CA ALA A 756 0.41 33.86 -6.23
C ALA A 756 0.34 35.38 -6.01
N ASP A 757 1.11 36.16 -6.76
CA ASP A 757 1.09 37.62 -6.70
C ASP A 757 -0.19 38.19 -7.34
N ALA A 758 -0.68 37.61 -8.43
CA ALA A 758 -1.97 37.98 -9.04
C ALA A 758 -3.16 37.68 -8.11
N VAL A 759 -3.19 36.50 -7.48
CA VAL A 759 -4.22 36.13 -6.49
C VAL A 759 -4.17 37.07 -5.27
N ALA A 760 -2.98 37.45 -4.79
CA ALA A 760 -2.83 38.37 -3.65
C ALA A 760 -3.21 39.82 -3.98
N ALA A 761 -3.04 40.26 -5.24
CA ALA A 761 -3.27 41.63 -5.69
C ALA A 761 -4.70 41.90 -6.19
N GLN A 762 -5.60 40.91 -6.12
CA GLN A 762 -6.96 41.03 -6.66
C GLN A 762 -7.83 42.06 -5.93
N THR A 763 -8.74 42.68 -6.66
CA THR A 763 -9.74 43.59 -6.09
C THR A 763 -10.77 42.80 -5.29
N PRO A 764 -11.09 43.19 -4.03
CA PRO A 764 -12.17 42.58 -3.26
C PRO A 764 -13.54 42.73 -3.93
N PRO A 765 -14.55 41.91 -3.56
CA PRO A 765 -15.92 42.05 -4.03
C PRO A 765 -16.46 43.48 -3.85
N ALA A 766 -17.10 44.01 -4.88
CA ALA A 766 -17.77 45.31 -4.82
C ALA A 766 -18.96 45.26 -3.85
N GLY A 767 -18.71 45.62 -2.60
CA GLY A 767 -19.69 45.52 -1.50
C GLY A 767 -19.06 45.42 -0.11
N SER A 768 -17.76 45.11 0.01
CA SER A 768 -17.06 45.17 1.29
C SER A 768 -16.76 46.61 1.70
N THR A 769 -17.67 47.23 2.45
CA THR A 769 -17.43 48.49 3.18
C THR A 769 -16.24 48.29 4.15
N PRO A 770 -15.30 49.24 4.28
CA PRO A 770 -14.27 49.15 5.32
C PRO A 770 -14.90 49.27 6.70
N GLU A 771 -14.64 48.32 7.60
CA GLU A 771 -14.76 48.59 9.04
C GLU A 771 -13.61 49.54 9.43
N GLU A 772 -13.97 50.75 9.88
CA GLU A 772 -13.00 51.72 10.40
C GLU A 772 -12.45 51.26 11.76
N GLU A 773 -11.15 51.47 11.96
CA GLU A 773 -10.47 51.22 13.24
C GLU A 773 -11.01 52.18 14.33
N GLY A 774 -11.90 51.68 15.19
CA GLY A 774 -12.37 52.37 16.40
C GLY A 774 -11.40 52.23 17.56
N SER A 775 -10.91 53.35 18.08
CA SER A 775 -9.88 53.39 19.16
C SER A 775 -10.41 53.12 20.59
N GLU A 776 -9.46 52.78 21.47
CA GLU A 776 -9.56 52.17 22.81
C GLU A 776 -10.49 52.83 23.88
N GLY A 777 -11.37 51.98 24.47
CA GLY A 777 -11.56 51.77 25.92
C GLY A 777 -12.30 52.80 26.82
N PRO A 778 -12.62 52.47 28.10
CA PRO A 778 -12.51 51.17 28.81
C PRO A 778 -13.80 50.67 29.55
N ASP A 779 -13.70 49.43 30.09
CA ASP A 779 -14.52 48.62 31.04
C ASP A 779 -15.44 49.29 32.12
N PRO A 780 -16.38 48.58 32.83
CA PRO A 780 -16.42 47.12 33.12
C PRO A 780 -17.79 46.34 33.18
N ALA A 781 -17.67 45.00 33.10
CA ALA A 781 -18.34 43.92 33.88
C ALA A 781 -19.87 43.57 33.85
N GLY A 782 -20.14 42.28 33.57
CA GLY A 782 -21.30 41.48 34.04
C GLY A 782 -22.41 41.19 33.00
N GLY A 783 -22.98 39.98 32.85
CA GLY A 783 -22.69 38.67 33.45
C GLY A 783 -23.91 37.71 33.43
N GLY A 784 -23.92 36.70 32.53
CA GLY A 784 -24.95 35.62 32.44
C GLY A 784 -26.19 35.94 31.57
N THR A 785 -26.94 35.00 30.97
CA THR A 785 -26.87 33.52 30.93
C THR A 785 -27.59 32.92 29.70
N SER A 786 -27.08 31.79 29.17
CA SER A 786 -27.79 30.65 28.53
C SER A 786 -28.88 30.83 27.44
N GLY A 787 -28.71 30.12 26.30
CA GLY A 787 -29.74 29.22 25.76
C GLY A 787 -30.17 29.37 24.28
N GLY A 788 -30.28 28.24 23.56
CA GLY A 788 -31.43 27.98 22.66
C GLY A 788 -31.29 28.12 21.13
N ALA A 789 -30.76 27.08 20.48
CA ALA A 789 -31.37 26.32 19.35
C ALA A 789 -31.95 26.97 18.05
N SER A 790 -31.67 26.23 16.95
CA SER A 790 -32.58 25.81 15.83
C SER A 790 -32.94 26.72 14.64
N GLY A 791 -32.75 26.16 13.42
CA GLY A 791 -33.64 26.36 12.25
C GLY A 791 -32.99 26.83 10.93
N PRO A 792 -32.82 25.96 9.91
CA PRO A 792 -32.42 26.37 8.56
C PRO A 792 -33.62 26.67 7.63
N ALA A 793 -33.41 27.52 6.62
CA ALA A 793 -34.38 27.83 5.58
C ALA A 793 -34.23 26.91 4.34
N GLY A 794 -35.30 26.77 3.54
CA GLY A 794 -35.37 25.84 2.41
C GLY A 794 -34.82 26.38 1.07
N PRO A 795 -34.81 25.55 0.00
CA PRO A 795 -34.27 25.89 -1.31
C PRO A 795 -35.29 26.57 -2.24
N LEU A 796 -34.78 27.21 -3.30
CA LEU A 796 -35.55 27.88 -4.36
C LEU A 796 -35.47 27.11 -5.70
N ASP A 797 -36.52 27.22 -6.51
CA ASP A 797 -36.66 26.57 -7.82
C ASP A 797 -35.70 27.10 -8.90
N VAL A 798 -35.42 26.24 -9.90
CA VAL A 798 -34.82 26.59 -11.20
C VAL A 798 -35.67 25.95 -12.31
N PRO A 799 -36.11 26.69 -13.35
CA PRO A 799 -36.97 26.15 -14.40
C PRO A 799 -36.17 25.45 -15.52
N ALA A 800 -36.71 24.35 -16.05
CA ALA A 800 -36.18 23.63 -17.20
C ALA A 800 -36.71 24.19 -18.54
N ALA A 801 -35.93 24.03 -19.62
CA ALA A 801 -36.30 24.43 -20.97
C ALA A 801 -36.76 23.23 -21.83
N GLU A 802 -37.76 23.47 -22.69
CA GLU A 802 -38.36 22.47 -23.60
C GLU A 802 -37.56 22.29 -24.91
N LEU A 803 -37.57 21.08 -25.49
CA LEU A 803 -37.69 20.84 -26.94
C LEU A 803 -38.34 19.44 -27.22
N PRO A 804 -39.06 19.24 -28.35
CA PRO A 804 -39.84 18.02 -28.70
C PRO A 804 -39.03 17.00 -29.53
N GLY A 805 -39.48 15.79 -29.90
CA GLY A 805 -40.71 15.00 -29.64
C GLY A 805 -40.94 13.89 -30.71
N GLU A 806 -41.41 12.70 -30.32
CA GLU A 806 -41.96 11.54 -31.13
C GLU A 806 -41.10 10.93 -32.29
N ALA A 807 -41.14 9.63 -32.64
CA ALA A 807 -41.84 8.39 -32.21
C ALA A 807 -40.90 7.17 -32.47
N ASP A 808 -41.17 5.86 -32.24
CA ASP A 808 -42.40 5.07 -32.10
C ASP A 808 -42.17 3.82 -31.19
N GLU A 809 -43.24 3.32 -30.55
CA GLU A 809 -43.30 2.07 -29.74
C GLU A 809 -43.76 0.87 -30.62
N PRO A 810 -43.61 -0.42 -30.24
CA PRO A 810 -44.57 -1.09 -29.31
C PRO A 810 -43.97 -2.30 -28.51
N ALA A 811 -44.62 -3.00 -27.56
CA ALA A 811 -45.95 -2.88 -26.96
C ALA A 811 -46.02 -3.49 -25.52
N SER A 812 -46.51 -2.70 -24.57
CA SER A 812 -47.49 -3.02 -23.50
C SER A 812 -47.55 -4.37 -22.76
N ALA A 813 -47.56 -4.30 -21.42
CA ALA A 813 -48.39 -5.12 -20.51
C ALA A 813 -49.13 -4.19 -19.51
N PRO A 814 -50.28 -4.57 -18.92
CA PRO A 814 -51.37 -3.61 -18.69
C PRO A 814 -51.41 -2.87 -17.34
N VAL A 815 -52.09 -1.72 -17.39
CA VAL A 815 -52.35 -0.74 -16.32
C VAL A 815 -53.44 -1.21 -15.33
N THR A 816 -53.38 -0.72 -14.09
CA THR A 816 -54.57 -0.54 -13.22
C THR A 816 -54.69 0.93 -12.81
N ASP A 817 -55.93 1.43 -12.79
CA ASP A 817 -56.29 2.85 -12.76
C ASP A 817 -56.14 3.55 -11.39
N PRO A 818 -56.12 4.90 -11.34
CA PRO A 818 -55.50 5.66 -10.25
C PRO A 818 -56.42 6.02 -9.08
N VAL A 819 -55.81 6.38 -7.94
CA VAL A 819 -56.46 7.01 -6.78
C VAL A 819 -55.91 8.43 -6.59
N GLU A 820 -56.78 9.33 -6.13
CA GLU A 820 -56.63 10.80 -6.10
C GLU A 820 -55.33 11.35 -5.51
N ALA A 821 -54.88 12.46 -6.11
CA ALA A 821 -53.81 13.30 -5.58
C ALA A 821 -54.29 14.05 -4.32
N GLY A 822 -53.67 13.78 -3.18
CA GLY A 822 -54.09 14.35 -1.89
C GLY A 822 -53.16 14.05 -0.72
N THR A 823 -51.84 14.02 -0.94
CA THR A 823 -50.84 13.80 0.11
C THR A 823 -49.63 14.70 -0.07
N GLU A 824 -49.26 15.40 1.01
CA GLU A 824 -48.02 16.15 1.14
C GLU A 824 -46.80 15.24 0.90
N PRO A 825 -45.65 15.77 0.43
CA PRO A 825 -44.42 14.99 0.33
C PRO A 825 -44.05 14.44 1.71
N VAL A 826 -44.00 13.11 1.84
CA VAL A 826 -43.62 12.45 3.09
C VAL A 826 -42.16 12.76 3.38
N ALA A 827 -41.94 13.69 4.31
CA ALA A 827 -40.63 13.96 4.84
C ALA A 827 -40.06 12.67 5.47
N MET A 828 -38.93 12.20 4.96
CA MET A 828 -38.15 11.16 5.60
C MET A 828 -37.80 11.63 7.03
N PRO A 829 -38.18 10.88 8.09
CA PRO A 829 -37.89 11.32 9.45
C PRO A 829 -36.39 11.37 9.66
N ALA A 830 -35.91 12.41 10.35
CA ALA A 830 -34.53 12.49 10.79
C ALA A 830 -34.15 11.22 11.55
N THR A 831 -32.95 10.69 11.28
CA THR A 831 -32.41 9.49 11.94
C THR A 831 -32.29 9.74 13.44
N THR A 832 -33.30 9.30 14.18
CA THR A 832 -33.28 9.33 15.64
C THR A 832 -32.33 8.24 16.13
N PRO A 833 -31.40 8.54 17.04
CA PRO A 833 -30.60 7.50 17.68
C PRO A 833 -31.55 6.58 18.44
N ILE A 834 -31.44 5.26 18.22
CA ILE A 834 -32.28 4.25 18.88
C ILE A 834 -31.88 4.13 20.35
N SER A 835 -32.35 5.07 21.17
CA SER A 835 -32.14 5.07 22.61
C SER A 835 -33.28 4.31 23.29
N SER A 836 -33.04 3.04 23.63
CA SER A 836 -33.97 2.29 24.48
C SER A 836 -33.96 2.87 25.89
N ARG A 837 -35.05 3.53 26.30
CA ARG A 837 -35.23 4.02 27.69
C ARG A 837 -35.13 2.90 28.72
N VAL A 838 -35.50 1.67 28.34
CA VAL A 838 -35.38 0.48 29.18
C VAL A 838 -33.90 0.13 29.39
N ALA A 839 -33.08 0.10 28.33
CA ALA A 839 -31.63 -0.14 28.44
C ALA A 839 -30.91 1.00 29.20
N GLY A 840 -31.30 2.26 28.94
CA GLY A 840 -30.73 3.44 29.58
C GLY A 840 -31.01 3.54 31.09
N MET A 841 -32.07 2.91 31.60
CA MET A 841 -32.30 2.76 33.05
C MET A 841 -31.69 1.48 33.62
N LEU A 842 -31.59 0.40 32.85
CA LEU A 842 -31.01 -0.87 33.30
C LEU A 842 -29.51 -0.78 33.57
N LEU A 843 -28.73 -0.08 32.74
CA LEU A 843 -27.28 0.03 32.95
C LEU A 843 -26.92 0.70 34.29
N PRO A 844 -27.47 1.89 34.63
CA PRO A 844 -27.23 2.51 35.93
C PRO A 844 -27.74 1.67 37.12
N LEU A 845 -28.88 0.99 36.97
CA LEU A 845 -29.44 0.13 38.03
C LEU A 845 -28.60 -1.14 38.25
N LEU A 846 -28.02 -1.73 37.20
CA LEU A 846 -27.09 -2.86 37.32
C LEU A 846 -25.77 -2.42 37.96
N PHE A 847 -25.25 -1.24 37.63
CA PHE A 847 -24.10 -0.67 38.33
C PHE A 847 -24.40 -0.37 39.81
N LEU A 848 -25.56 0.20 40.12
CA LEU A 848 -25.99 0.44 41.51
C LEU A 848 -26.18 -0.88 42.28
N GLY A 849 -26.73 -1.90 41.62
CA GLY A 849 -26.90 -3.25 42.16
C GLY A 849 -25.57 -3.95 42.44
N GLY A 850 -24.59 -3.80 41.55
CA GLY A 850 -23.22 -4.30 41.76
C GLY A 850 -22.48 -3.58 42.90
N LEU A 851 -22.65 -2.26 43.01
CA LEU A 851 -22.12 -1.45 44.12
C LEU A 851 -22.78 -1.81 45.47
N LEU A 852 -24.09 -2.05 45.49
CA LEU A 852 -24.79 -2.51 46.70
C LEU A 852 -24.40 -3.95 47.08
N GLY A 853 -24.28 -4.85 46.09
CA GLY A 853 -23.83 -6.23 46.31
C GLY A 853 -22.41 -6.30 46.88
N THR A 854 -21.48 -5.49 46.37
CA THR A 854 -20.12 -5.40 46.91
C THR A 854 -20.09 -4.80 48.33
N LEU A 855 -20.96 -3.82 48.64
CA LEU A 855 -21.10 -3.29 50.00
C LEU A 855 -21.61 -4.35 51.01
N VAL A 856 -22.58 -5.17 50.61
CA VAL A 856 -23.13 -6.26 51.43
C VAL A 856 -22.11 -7.38 51.66
N VAL A 857 -21.32 -7.74 50.64
CA VAL A 857 -20.23 -8.72 50.78
C VAL A 857 -19.08 -8.19 51.67
N ALA A 858 -18.75 -6.90 51.56
CA ALA A 858 -17.74 -6.25 52.40
C ALA A 858 -18.16 -6.17 53.88
N THR A 859 -19.43 -5.81 54.15
CA THR A 859 -19.96 -5.73 55.51
C THR A 859 -20.18 -7.11 56.14
N GLY A 860 -20.64 -8.11 55.37
CA GLY A 860 -20.79 -9.49 55.83
C GLY A 860 -19.48 -10.14 56.30
N ARG A 861 -18.35 -9.83 55.65
CA ARG A 861 -17.02 -10.31 56.06
C ARG A 861 -16.49 -9.67 57.35
N PHE A 862 -17.08 -8.58 57.82
CA PHE A 862 -16.61 -7.88 59.04
C PHE A 862 -17.25 -8.42 60.33
N PHE A 863 -18.42 -9.06 60.25
CA PHE A 863 -19.19 -9.52 61.42
C PHE A 863 -19.05 -11.01 61.77
N VAL A 864 -18.37 -11.82 60.94
CA VAL A 864 -18.15 -13.25 61.23
C VAL A 864 -16.68 -13.52 61.56
N ARG A 865 -16.30 -13.22 62.82
CA ARG A 865 -15.09 -13.78 63.46
C ARG A 865 -15.53 -14.86 64.46
N PRO A 866 -15.17 -16.14 64.27
CA PRO A 866 -15.34 -17.15 65.31
C PRO A 866 -14.35 -16.91 66.47
N PRO A 867 -14.69 -17.29 67.71
CA PRO A 867 -13.84 -17.05 68.87
C PRO A 867 -12.60 -17.96 68.87
N ARG A 868 -11.46 -17.42 69.28
CA ARG A 868 -10.27 -18.22 69.61
C ARG A 868 -10.50 -18.94 70.94
N ALA A 869 -10.80 -20.24 70.89
CA ALA A 869 -10.56 -21.15 72.00
C ALA A 869 -9.11 -21.64 71.93
N GLY A 870 -8.42 -21.74 73.08
CA GLY A 870 -7.01 -22.12 73.14
C GLY A 870 -6.76 -23.46 73.82
N LEU A 871 -5.49 -23.87 73.80
CA LEU A 871 -4.83 -24.79 74.74
C LEU A 871 -5.38 -26.22 74.88
N GLY A 872 -4.60 -27.18 74.35
CA GLY A 872 -3.92 -28.13 75.23
C GLY A 872 -4.40 -29.59 75.23
N ARG A 873 -3.84 -30.40 74.34
CA ARG A 873 -2.83 -31.42 74.67
C ARG A 873 -2.21 -32.05 73.43
#